data_AF-A0A546XRH5-F1
#
_entry.id   AF-A0A546XRH5-F1
#
_cell.length_a   1.000
_cell.length_b   1.000
_cell.length_c   1.000
_cell.angle_alpha   90.00
_cell.angle_beta   90.00
_cell.angle_gamma   90.00
#
_symmetry.space_group_name_H-M   'P 1'
#
loop_
_entity.id
_entity.type
_entity.pdbx_description
1 polymer ?
#
loop_
_entity_poly.entity_id
_entity_poly.type
_entity_poly.pdbx_seq_one_letter_code
_entity_poly.pdbx_strand_id
1 'polypeptide(L)'
;MNSGKYTPIGLAASIACSLAVGFCAASLYVTFRHGFTGETMMTFNVFAFLYETPPYLGYASPTFYRGLAIIVATSTLVLLCQLLLSMREREHHGTARWAGSGEMRHAGYLRRYSHVTGPIFGKTCGPRWFGSYLSNGEQPHSLVVAPTRAGKGVGVVIPTLLTFKGSVIALDVKGELFELTSRARKSSGDAVFKFSPLDPERRTHCYNPVLDIAALPPERRFTETRRLAANLITAKGKGAEGFIDGARDLFVAGILSCIERGTPTIGAVYDLFAQPGEKYKLFAQLAEETQNKEAQRIFDNMAGNDTKILTSYTSVLGDGGLNLWADPLVKAATSTSDFSVYDLRRKRTCIYLCVSPNDLEVIAPLMRLLFQQVVSILQRSLPLGDERHEVLFLLDEFKHLGKLEAVETAITTIAGYKGRFMFIIQSLSALTGTYDEAGKQNFLSNTGVQVFMATADDETPNYISKAIGDYTFQARSTSYSQARMFDHNIQISDQGAPLLRAEQVRLLDDDYEIVLIKGQPPLKLRKVRYYSDLILKRIFESQHGSLPEPASLMLPGDTNLVEGKLDQGTADTTSQKPVQIEENDHGEVVSPQNRTVADGVMPIEVRPRSNEVDDEREYQGADAATSEKLPEIAPALLAQRELLDQIISLQLRGRTASGT
;
A
#
# COMPACT_ATOMS: atom_id res chain seq x y z
N MET A 1 -5.30 -29.58 17.63
CA MET A 1 -5.72 -30.60 18.63
C MET A 1 -7.18 -30.36 18.98
N ASN A 2 -8.09 -30.98 18.23
CA ASN A 2 -9.51 -30.99 18.60
C ASN A 2 -9.70 -32.01 19.70
N SER A 3 -9.88 -31.55 20.94
CA SER A 3 -10.42 -32.39 21.99
C SER A 3 -11.87 -32.70 21.64
N GLY A 4 -12.11 -33.80 20.94
CA GLY A 4 -13.38 -34.52 21.04
C GLY A 4 -13.53 -34.95 22.49
N LYS A 5 -14.02 -34.03 23.34
CA LYS A 5 -14.20 -34.28 24.77
C LYS A 5 -15.27 -35.35 24.89
N TYR A 6 -14.88 -36.55 25.28
CA TYR A 6 -15.75 -37.40 26.05
C TYR A 6 -16.29 -36.55 27.19
N THR A 7 -17.57 -36.20 27.14
CA THR A 7 -18.20 -35.60 28.31
C THR A 7 -18.08 -36.62 29.45
N PRO A 8 -17.86 -36.20 30.70
CA PRO A 8 -17.77 -37.14 31.83
C PRO A 8 -19.00 -38.06 31.90
N ILE A 9 -20.15 -37.59 31.42
CA ILE A 9 -21.39 -38.35 31.25
C ILE A 9 -21.26 -39.45 30.19
N GLY A 10 -20.68 -39.15 29.02
CA GLY A 10 -20.48 -40.13 27.96
C GLY A 10 -19.51 -41.25 28.35
N LEU A 11 -18.43 -40.91 29.07
CA LEU A 11 -17.49 -41.91 29.59
C LEU A 11 -18.16 -42.83 30.62
N ALA A 12 -18.94 -42.27 31.54
CA ALA A 12 -19.67 -43.04 32.54
C ALA A 12 -20.69 -43.99 31.90
N ALA A 13 -21.40 -43.54 30.86
CA ALA A 13 -22.35 -44.38 30.12
C ALA A 13 -21.65 -45.53 29.37
N SER A 14 -20.50 -45.28 28.75
CA SER A 14 -19.69 -46.31 28.08
C SER A 14 -19.19 -47.37 29.07
N ILE A 15 -18.70 -46.95 30.24
CA ILE A 15 -18.25 -47.86 31.30
C ILE A 15 -19.43 -48.69 31.84
N ALA A 16 -20.59 -48.07 32.09
CA ALA A 16 -21.76 -48.80 32.55
C ALA A 16 -22.25 -49.83 31.52
N CYS A 17 -22.25 -49.46 30.24
CA CYS A 17 -22.61 -50.36 29.14
C CYS A 17 -21.63 -51.53 29.00
N SER A 18 -20.31 -51.27 29.07
CA SER A 18 -19.30 -52.33 28.97
C SER A 18 -19.36 -53.31 30.15
N LEU A 19 -19.57 -52.80 31.37
CA LEU A 19 -19.78 -53.61 32.57
C LEU A 19 -21.06 -54.46 32.48
N ALA A 20 -22.15 -53.91 31.93
CA ALA A 20 -23.39 -54.65 31.74
C ALA A 20 -23.20 -55.81 30.74
N VAL A 21 -22.50 -55.57 29.63
CA VAL A 21 -22.16 -56.64 28.66
C VAL A 21 -21.28 -57.70 29.31
N GLY A 22 -20.28 -57.29 30.11
CA GLY A 22 -19.43 -58.24 30.79
C GLY A 22 -20.15 -59.06 31.86
N PHE A 23 -21.09 -58.44 32.57
CA PHE A 23 -21.96 -59.13 33.53
C PHE A 23 -22.85 -60.17 32.83
N CYS A 24 -23.45 -59.83 31.70
CA CYS A 24 -24.20 -60.79 30.88
C CYS A 24 -23.33 -61.96 30.40
N ALA A 25 -22.08 -61.68 29.98
CA ALA A 25 -21.15 -62.72 29.57
C ALA A 25 -20.77 -63.67 30.72
N ALA A 26 -20.60 -63.15 31.94
CA ALA A 26 -20.37 -63.97 33.13
C ALA A 26 -21.61 -64.79 33.51
N SER A 27 -22.83 -64.25 33.41
CA SER A 27 -24.07 -65.01 33.64
C SER A 27 -24.27 -66.13 32.60
N LEU A 28 -23.91 -65.89 31.34
CA LEU A 28 -23.87 -66.93 30.30
C LEU A 28 -22.86 -68.03 30.65
N TYR A 29 -21.66 -67.66 31.09
CA TYR A 29 -20.66 -68.64 31.54
C TYR A 29 -21.18 -69.49 32.71
N VAL A 30 -21.77 -68.87 33.74
CA VAL A 30 -22.32 -69.58 34.90
C VAL A 30 -23.44 -70.54 34.49
N THR A 31 -24.28 -70.14 33.54
CA THR A 31 -25.40 -70.99 33.08
C THR A 31 -24.92 -72.21 32.32
N PHE A 32 -23.89 -72.07 31.46
CA PHE A 32 -23.46 -73.13 30.54
C PHE A 32 -22.15 -73.84 30.94
N ARG A 33 -21.60 -73.56 32.13
CA ARG A 33 -20.33 -74.17 32.62
C ARG A 33 -20.34 -75.70 32.73
N HIS A 34 -21.50 -76.34 32.74
CA HIS A 34 -21.65 -77.80 32.90
C HIS A 34 -22.16 -78.50 31.65
N GLY A 35 -22.21 -77.80 30.51
CA GLY A 35 -22.67 -78.34 29.23
C GLY A 35 -23.89 -77.61 28.69
N PHE A 36 -24.20 -77.86 27.43
CA PHE A 36 -25.28 -77.21 26.70
C PHE A 36 -26.40 -78.25 26.47
N THR A 37 -27.45 -78.19 27.29
CA THR A 37 -28.61 -79.09 27.23
C THR A 37 -29.89 -78.27 27.00
N GLY A 38 -30.94 -78.87 26.42
CA GLY A 38 -32.20 -78.14 26.16
C GLY A 38 -32.85 -77.53 27.42
N GLU A 39 -32.61 -78.14 28.58
CA GLU A 39 -33.13 -77.71 29.89
C GLU A 39 -32.36 -76.51 30.47
N THR A 40 -31.05 -76.41 30.20
CA THR A 40 -30.23 -75.25 30.62
C THR A 40 -30.53 -73.99 29.80
N MET A 41 -31.02 -74.13 28.56
CA MET A 41 -31.52 -72.98 27.80
C MET A 41 -32.82 -72.40 28.36
N MET A 42 -33.73 -73.26 28.86
CA MET A 42 -35.01 -72.82 29.42
C MET A 42 -34.89 -72.19 30.82
N THR A 43 -33.74 -72.35 31.48
CA THR A 43 -33.45 -71.84 32.82
C THR A 43 -32.45 -70.66 32.82
N PHE A 44 -32.08 -70.15 31.64
CA PHE A 44 -31.16 -69.02 31.54
C PHE A 44 -31.71 -67.78 32.25
N ASN A 45 -30.88 -67.20 33.11
CA ASN A 45 -31.18 -65.95 33.81
C ASN A 45 -30.03 -64.96 33.58
N VAL A 46 -30.35 -63.74 33.14
CA VAL A 46 -29.38 -62.65 32.94
C VAL A 46 -28.63 -62.32 34.24
N PHE A 47 -29.22 -62.62 35.39
CA PHE A 47 -28.64 -62.43 36.72
C PHE A 47 -27.99 -63.69 37.31
N ALA A 48 -27.79 -64.76 36.53
CA ALA A 48 -27.22 -66.02 37.03
C ALA A 48 -25.88 -65.83 37.79
N PHE A 49 -25.04 -64.88 37.37
CA PHE A 49 -23.78 -64.59 38.06
C PHE A 49 -23.96 -64.01 39.48
N LEU A 50 -25.05 -63.28 39.76
CA LEU A 50 -25.31 -62.71 41.10
C LEU A 50 -25.44 -63.80 42.18
N TYR A 51 -26.02 -64.95 41.82
CA TYR A 51 -26.17 -66.09 42.73
C TYR A 51 -24.85 -66.79 43.05
N GLU A 52 -23.78 -66.49 42.32
CA GLU A 52 -22.44 -67.02 42.57
C GLU A 52 -21.56 -66.02 43.35
N THR A 53 -22.10 -64.89 43.78
CA THR A 53 -21.33 -63.86 44.49
C THR A 53 -21.18 -64.17 45.98
N PRO A 54 -20.07 -63.73 46.63
CA PRO A 54 -19.85 -63.94 48.06
C PRO A 54 -20.99 -63.47 48.98
N PRO A 55 -21.70 -62.36 48.70
CA PRO A 55 -22.88 -61.97 49.49
C PRO A 55 -24.02 -62.99 49.46
N TYR A 56 -24.13 -63.80 48.41
CA TYR A 56 -25.19 -64.80 48.26
C TYR A 56 -24.77 -66.18 48.79
N LEU A 57 -23.53 -66.61 48.49
CA LEU A 57 -23.02 -67.93 48.88
C LEU A 57 -22.28 -67.94 50.24
N GLY A 58 -21.91 -66.78 50.77
CA GLY A 58 -21.13 -66.66 52.01
C GLY A 58 -19.62 -66.91 51.86
N TYR A 59 -19.14 -67.32 50.68
CA TYR A 59 -17.72 -67.52 50.36
C TYR A 59 -17.43 -67.24 48.88
N ALA A 60 -16.14 -67.03 48.54
CA ALA A 60 -15.72 -66.80 47.16
C ALA A 60 -15.45 -68.13 46.43
N SER A 61 -16.37 -68.54 45.54
CA SER A 61 -16.23 -69.77 44.76
C SER A 61 -15.21 -69.64 43.61
N PRO A 62 -14.62 -70.74 43.10
CA PRO A 62 -13.80 -70.70 41.90
C PRO A 62 -14.56 -70.16 40.67
N THR A 63 -15.87 -70.40 40.60
CA THR A 63 -16.76 -69.83 39.58
C THR A 63 -16.83 -68.31 39.68
N PHE A 64 -16.91 -67.77 40.89
CA PHE A 64 -16.94 -66.33 41.13
C PHE A 64 -15.69 -65.64 40.55
N TYR A 65 -14.49 -66.16 40.84
CA TYR A 65 -13.24 -65.59 40.30
C TYR A 65 -13.17 -65.66 38.78
N ARG A 66 -13.63 -66.76 38.17
CA ARG A 66 -13.68 -66.89 36.70
C ARG A 66 -14.71 -65.95 36.08
N GLY A 67 -15.88 -65.80 36.67
CA GLY A 67 -16.89 -64.85 36.21
C GLY A 67 -16.41 -63.40 36.34
N LEU A 68 -15.71 -63.04 37.43
CA LEU A 68 -15.07 -61.72 37.57
C LEU A 68 -14.03 -61.47 36.48
N ALA A 69 -13.18 -62.46 36.18
CA ALA A 69 -12.20 -62.36 35.09
C ALA A 69 -12.89 -62.17 33.72
N ILE A 70 -14.01 -62.86 33.48
CA ILE A 70 -14.82 -62.69 32.27
C ILE A 70 -15.40 -61.28 32.19
N ILE A 71 -15.97 -60.75 33.29
CA ILE A 71 -16.48 -59.37 33.35
C ILE A 71 -15.37 -58.39 32.99
N VAL A 72 -14.20 -58.49 33.63
CA VAL A 72 -13.09 -57.58 33.37
C VAL A 72 -12.59 -57.69 31.93
N ALA A 73 -12.39 -58.89 31.40
CA ALA A 73 -11.88 -59.10 30.05
C ALA A 73 -12.85 -58.62 28.96
N THR A 74 -14.14 -58.92 29.09
CA THR A 74 -15.16 -58.50 28.12
C THR A 74 -15.48 -57.01 28.24
N SER A 75 -15.54 -56.46 29.45
CA SER A 75 -15.77 -55.03 29.65
C SER A 75 -14.60 -54.20 29.12
N THR A 76 -13.35 -54.65 29.32
CA THR A 76 -12.17 -53.97 28.75
C THR A 76 -12.14 -54.08 27.23
N LEU A 77 -12.47 -55.24 26.65
CA LEU A 77 -12.55 -55.40 25.19
C LEU A 77 -13.65 -54.52 24.57
N VAL A 78 -14.84 -54.48 25.15
CA VAL A 78 -15.96 -53.64 24.67
C VAL A 78 -15.62 -52.17 24.82
N LEU A 79 -15.03 -51.75 25.94
CA LEU A 79 -14.59 -50.38 26.15
C LEU A 79 -13.48 -49.98 25.16
N LEU A 80 -12.53 -50.87 24.88
CA LEU A 80 -11.49 -50.67 23.89
C LEU A 80 -12.08 -50.55 22.48
N CYS A 81 -13.02 -51.42 22.10
CA CYS A 81 -13.72 -51.32 20.82
C CYS A 81 -14.51 -50.01 20.71
N GLN A 82 -15.20 -49.58 21.76
CA GLN A 82 -15.89 -48.29 21.79
C GLN A 82 -14.91 -47.11 21.64
N LEU A 83 -13.76 -47.17 22.31
CA LEU A 83 -12.70 -46.17 22.20
C LEU A 83 -12.17 -46.12 20.76
N LEU A 84 -11.85 -47.27 20.16
CA LEU A 84 -11.37 -47.38 18.78
C LEU A 84 -12.41 -46.89 17.76
N LEU A 85 -13.69 -47.20 17.95
CA LEU A 85 -14.77 -46.71 17.10
C LEU A 85 -15.00 -45.21 17.24
N SER A 86 -14.81 -44.65 18.43
CA SER A 86 -14.86 -43.20 18.65
C SER A 86 -13.62 -42.47 18.11
N MET A 87 -12.52 -43.19 17.89
CA MET A 87 -11.34 -42.67 17.20
C MET A 87 -11.52 -42.68 15.67
N ARG A 88 -12.64 -43.19 15.14
CA ARG A 88 -12.97 -43.11 13.72
C ARG A 88 -13.07 -41.65 13.30
N GLU A 89 -12.25 -41.26 12.33
CA GLU A 89 -12.21 -39.91 11.79
C GLU A 89 -13.61 -39.54 11.26
N ARG A 90 -14.17 -38.43 11.77
CA ARG A 90 -15.37 -37.82 11.19
C ARG A 90 -15.00 -37.21 9.85
N GLU A 91 -15.92 -37.28 8.90
CA GLU A 91 -15.75 -36.59 7.62
C GLU A 91 -15.60 -35.08 7.88
N HIS A 92 -14.45 -34.54 7.51
CA HIS A 92 -14.09 -33.16 7.80
C HIS A 92 -13.96 -32.39 6.47
N HIS A 93 -14.89 -31.48 6.25
CA HIS A 93 -14.99 -30.68 5.01
C HIS A 93 -14.25 -29.33 5.08
N GLY A 94 -13.63 -29.00 6.23
CA GLY A 94 -12.84 -27.78 6.40
C GLY A 94 -12.89 -27.19 7.82
N THR A 95 -11.88 -26.40 8.17
CA THR A 95 -11.68 -25.77 9.51
C THR A 95 -11.81 -24.24 9.48
N ALA A 96 -12.27 -23.64 8.38
CA ALA A 96 -12.28 -22.19 8.24
C ALA A 96 -13.07 -21.52 9.37
N ARG A 97 -12.50 -20.46 9.94
CA ARG A 97 -13.12 -19.65 11.00
C ARG A 97 -12.58 -18.23 10.96
N TRP A 98 -13.33 -17.29 11.52
CA TRP A 98 -12.81 -15.95 11.77
C TRP A 98 -11.74 -15.98 12.87
N ALA A 99 -10.72 -15.15 12.71
CA ALA A 99 -9.67 -14.96 13.69
C ALA A 99 -10.19 -14.30 14.98
N GLY A 100 -9.71 -14.76 16.12
CA GLY A 100 -9.94 -14.09 17.40
C GLY A 100 -8.97 -12.93 17.62
N SER A 101 -9.42 -11.83 18.23
CA SER A 101 -8.53 -10.68 18.51
C SER A 101 -7.40 -10.99 19.49
N GLY A 102 -7.54 -12.02 20.34
CA GLY A 102 -6.45 -12.50 21.22
C GLY A 102 -5.33 -13.18 20.43
N GLU A 103 -5.70 -14.07 19.51
CA GLU A 103 -4.78 -14.78 18.60
C GLU A 103 -4.00 -13.81 17.73
N MET A 104 -4.67 -12.84 17.10
CA MET A 104 -4.02 -11.84 16.24
C MET A 104 -3.15 -10.84 17.02
N ARG A 105 -3.43 -10.62 18.31
CA ARG A 105 -2.54 -9.84 19.19
C ARG A 105 -1.27 -10.62 19.51
N HIS A 106 -1.40 -11.92 19.80
CA HIS A 106 -0.26 -12.80 20.07
C HIS A 106 0.63 -12.97 18.83
N ALA A 107 0.02 -13.13 17.65
CA ALA A 107 0.70 -13.15 16.35
C ALA A 107 1.25 -11.78 15.92
N GLY A 108 0.95 -10.71 16.64
CA GLY A 108 1.56 -9.39 16.45
C GLY A 108 0.95 -8.51 15.36
N TYR A 109 -0.18 -8.89 14.77
CA TYR A 109 -0.89 -8.11 13.75
C TYR A 109 -1.79 -7.04 14.35
N LEU A 110 -2.37 -7.31 15.53
CA LEU A 110 -3.16 -6.33 16.27
C LEU A 110 -2.30 -5.64 17.34
N ARG A 111 -2.06 -4.34 17.18
CA ARG A 111 -1.22 -3.54 18.08
C ARG A 111 -1.98 -2.34 18.63
N ARG A 112 -1.70 -1.96 19.87
CA ARG A 112 -2.08 -0.61 20.36
C ARG A 112 -1.30 0.43 19.57
N TYR A 113 -1.89 1.61 19.37
CA TYR A 113 -1.28 2.69 18.59
C TYR A 113 0.20 2.94 18.91
N SER A 114 0.58 2.98 20.20
CA SER A 114 1.96 3.24 20.64
C SER A 114 3.00 2.25 20.11
N HIS A 115 2.56 1.06 19.68
CA HIS A 115 3.41 -0.02 19.15
C HIS A 115 3.16 -0.28 17.65
N VAL A 116 2.39 0.58 16.97
CA VAL A 116 2.22 0.49 15.51
C VAL A 116 3.49 1.02 14.85
N THR A 117 4.12 0.17 14.05
CA THR A 117 5.34 0.50 13.29
C THR A 117 5.12 0.45 11.78
N GLY A 118 4.13 -0.32 11.33
CA GLY A 118 3.77 -0.48 9.93
C GLY A 118 2.51 0.29 9.54
N PRO A 119 2.03 0.07 8.31
CA PRO A 119 0.77 0.63 7.87
C PRO A 119 -0.44 0.19 8.69
N ILE A 120 -1.48 1.03 8.70
CA ILE A 120 -2.75 0.75 9.39
C ILE A 120 -3.80 0.33 8.36
N PHE A 121 -4.47 -0.78 8.63
CA PHE A 121 -5.52 -1.32 7.75
C PHE A 121 -6.92 -1.20 8.35
N GLY A 122 -7.05 -1.34 9.67
CA GLY A 122 -8.35 -1.30 10.34
C GLY A 122 -8.21 -1.28 11.85
N LYS A 123 -9.34 -1.39 12.57
CA LYS A 123 -9.40 -1.34 14.04
C LYS A 123 -10.38 -2.36 14.62
N THR A 124 -10.06 -2.89 15.79
CA THR A 124 -10.87 -3.92 16.47
C THR A 124 -12.18 -3.41 17.08
N CYS A 125 -12.36 -2.10 17.23
CA CYS A 125 -13.51 -1.51 17.89
C CYS A 125 -13.99 -0.25 17.14
N GLY A 126 -15.13 0.29 17.57
CA GLY A 126 -15.68 1.52 16.99
C GLY A 126 -14.76 2.73 17.14
N PRO A 127 -15.00 3.80 16.36
CA PRO A 127 -14.10 4.95 16.25
C PRO A 127 -13.86 5.69 17.58
N ARG A 128 -14.88 5.71 18.46
CA ARG A 128 -14.85 6.42 19.76
C ARG A 128 -14.14 5.66 20.89
N TRP A 129 -13.74 4.41 20.68
CA TRP A 129 -13.16 3.57 21.72
C TRP A 129 -11.67 3.35 21.51
N PHE A 130 -10.91 3.22 22.58
CA PHE A 130 -9.52 2.78 22.49
C PHE A 130 -9.48 1.29 22.09
N GLY A 131 -8.68 0.96 21.08
CA GLY A 131 -8.59 -0.39 20.54
C GLY A 131 -7.23 -0.69 19.94
N SER A 132 -7.10 -1.90 19.41
CA SER A 132 -5.93 -2.28 18.63
C SER A 132 -6.18 -1.98 17.15
N TYR A 133 -5.14 -1.49 16.49
CA TYR A 133 -5.10 -1.31 15.05
C TYR A 133 -4.50 -2.57 14.42
N LEU A 134 -5.01 -2.92 13.25
CA LEU A 134 -4.40 -3.92 12.40
C LEU A 134 -3.24 -3.28 11.64
N SER A 135 -2.06 -3.89 11.78
CA SER A 135 -0.83 -3.54 11.07
C SER A 135 -0.21 -4.79 10.49
N ASN A 136 0.79 -4.61 9.64
CA ASN A 136 1.40 -5.69 8.87
C ASN A 136 2.16 -6.77 9.66
N GLY A 137 2.41 -6.58 10.95
CA GLY A 137 3.22 -7.51 11.75
C GLY A 137 4.57 -7.78 11.08
N GLU A 138 4.87 -9.06 10.83
CA GLU A 138 6.08 -9.52 10.15
C GLU A 138 5.97 -9.50 8.61
N GLN A 139 4.77 -9.33 8.07
CA GLN A 139 4.58 -9.34 6.62
C GLN A 139 5.08 -8.02 6.03
N PRO A 140 6.01 -8.06 5.06
CA PRO A 140 6.51 -6.83 4.46
C PRO A 140 5.41 -6.20 3.62
N HIS A 141 4.87 -6.90 2.62
CA HIS A 141 4.04 -6.29 1.59
C HIS A 141 2.54 -6.43 1.84
N SER A 142 1.78 -5.44 1.34
CA SER A 142 0.33 -5.41 1.44
C SER A 142 -0.34 -5.16 0.10
N LEU A 143 -1.51 -5.78 -0.09
CA LEU A 143 -2.43 -5.49 -1.17
C LEU A 143 -3.74 -4.95 -0.60
N VAL A 144 -4.19 -3.81 -1.08
CA VAL A 144 -5.49 -3.23 -0.72
C VAL A 144 -6.34 -3.20 -1.97
N VAL A 145 -7.39 -4.01 -1.99
CA VAL A 145 -8.39 -4.04 -3.06
C VAL A 145 -9.60 -3.24 -2.58
N ALA A 146 -9.76 -2.06 -3.15
CA ALA A 146 -10.79 -1.12 -2.75
C ALA A 146 -11.35 -0.37 -3.97
N PRO A 147 -12.64 -0.54 -4.32
CA PRO A 147 -13.23 0.21 -5.42
C PRO A 147 -13.31 1.71 -5.11
N THR A 148 -13.71 2.48 -6.12
CA THR A 148 -13.88 3.93 -5.97
C THR A 148 -14.86 4.23 -4.85
N ARG A 149 -14.52 5.24 -4.03
CA ARG A 149 -15.30 5.67 -2.86
C ARG A 149 -15.45 4.63 -1.72
N ALA A 150 -14.73 3.51 -1.74
CA ALA A 150 -14.76 2.51 -0.65
C ALA A 150 -14.09 2.95 0.67
N GLY A 151 -13.51 4.15 0.71
CA GLY A 151 -12.84 4.70 1.90
C GLY A 151 -11.33 4.39 2.00
N LYS A 152 -10.68 3.89 0.95
CA LYS A 152 -9.24 3.56 0.95
C LYS A 152 -8.34 4.71 1.42
N GLY A 153 -8.61 5.92 0.95
CA GLY A 153 -7.86 7.13 1.32
C GLY A 153 -7.99 7.46 2.80
N VAL A 154 -9.22 7.52 3.31
CA VAL A 154 -9.52 7.92 4.69
C VAL A 154 -9.23 6.84 5.73
N GLY A 155 -9.21 5.57 5.32
CA GLY A 155 -9.07 4.42 6.22
C GLY A 155 -7.74 3.69 6.18
N VAL A 156 -6.97 3.80 5.09
CA VAL A 156 -5.68 3.11 4.98
C VAL A 156 -4.56 4.09 4.66
N VAL A 157 -4.69 4.87 3.58
CA VAL A 157 -3.62 5.73 3.06
C VAL A 157 -3.24 6.85 4.03
N ILE A 158 -4.21 7.72 4.37
CA ILE A 158 -3.98 8.85 5.28
C ILE A 158 -3.55 8.35 6.67
N PRO A 159 -4.25 7.38 7.31
CA PRO A 159 -3.78 6.80 8.57
C PRO A 159 -2.34 6.30 8.50
N THR A 160 -1.96 5.59 7.43
CA THR A 160 -0.60 5.09 7.25
C THR A 160 0.42 6.24 7.17
N LEU A 161 0.16 7.27 6.37
CA LEU A 161 1.05 8.44 6.25
C LEU A 161 1.19 9.16 7.59
N LEU A 162 0.11 9.33 8.35
CA LEU A 162 0.14 9.98 9.66
C LEU A 162 0.94 9.20 10.72
N THR A 163 1.09 7.88 10.59
CA THR A 163 1.62 7.04 11.69
C THR A 163 2.89 6.26 11.38
N PHE A 164 3.20 6.01 10.10
CA PHE A 164 4.35 5.17 9.72
C PHE A 164 5.68 5.84 10.09
N LYS A 165 6.59 5.13 10.77
CA LYS A 165 7.84 5.72 11.30
C LYS A 165 9.07 5.51 10.41
N GLY A 166 8.87 5.06 9.18
CA GLY A 166 9.92 4.93 8.15
C GLY A 166 9.83 6.04 7.10
N SER A 167 10.68 5.91 6.09
CA SER A 167 10.62 6.72 4.87
C SER A 167 9.48 6.26 3.98
N VAL A 168 8.88 7.16 3.23
CA VAL A 168 7.74 6.89 2.35
C VAL A 168 7.99 7.49 0.98
N ILE A 169 7.70 6.71 -0.06
CA ILE A 169 7.51 7.19 -1.42
C ILE A 169 6.04 6.97 -1.74
N ALA A 170 5.27 8.05 -1.78
CA ALA A 170 3.82 8.03 -1.97
C ALA A 170 3.48 8.50 -3.39
N LEU A 171 2.90 7.61 -4.19
CA LEU A 171 2.24 7.99 -5.43
C LEU A 171 0.91 8.68 -5.09
N ASP A 172 0.80 9.96 -5.44
CA ASP A 172 -0.33 10.81 -5.10
C ASP A 172 -0.98 11.38 -6.36
N VAL A 173 -1.90 10.61 -6.93
CA VAL A 173 -2.53 10.95 -8.22
C VAL A 173 -3.46 12.19 -8.12
N LYS A 174 -3.74 12.68 -6.91
CA LYS A 174 -4.67 13.81 -6.69
C LYS A 174 -4.03 15.02 -6.00
N GLY A 175 -2.83 14.89 -5.45
CA GLY A 175 -2.21 15.91 -4.59
C GLY A 175 -2.80 15.97 -3.17
N GLU A 176 -3.95 15.35 -2.94
CA GLU A 176 -4.66 15.37 -1.66
C GLU A 176 -3.82 14.75 -0.52
N LEU A 177 -2.97 13.75 -0.81
CA LEU A 177 -2.16 13.12 0.23
C LEU A 177 -1.11 14.08 0.77
N PHE A 178 -0.45 14.83 -0.12
CA PHE A 178 0.49 15.88 0.27
C PHE A 178 -0.21 16.94 1.11
N GLU A 179 -1.34 17.47 0.67
CA GLU A 179 -2.07 18.52 1.38
C GLU A 179 -2.52 18.11 2.80
N LEU A 180 -2.98 16.86 2.92
CA LEU A 180 -3.58 16.34 4.15
C LEU A 180 -2.58 15.82 5.17
N THR A 181 -1.38 15.41 4.74
CA THR A 181 -0.45 14.66 5.63
C THR A 181 0.96 15.20 5.70
N SER A 182 1.40 16.04 4.76
CA SER A 182 2.78 16.56 4.72
C SER A 182 3.19 17.30 5.99
N ARG A 183 2.28 18.09 6.60
CA ARG A 183 2.55 18.81 7.85
C ARG A 183 2.76 17.85 9.02
N ALA A 184 1.94 16.80 9.13
CA ALA A 184 2.10 15.77 10.16
C ALA A 184 3.46 15.05 10.01
N ARG A 185 3.83 14.66 8.79
CA ARG A 185 5.15 14.04 8.49
C ARG A 185 6.30 14.97 8.90
N LYS A 186 6.23 16.24 8.49
CA LYS A 186 7.23 17.25 8.82
C LYS A 186 7.36 17.46 10.34
N SER A 187 6.23 17.61 11.04
CA SER A 187 6.20 17.74 12.50
C SER A 187 6.71 16.50 13.24
N SER A 188 6.58 15.33 12.61
CA SER A 188 7.12 14.05 13.12
C SER A 188 8.63 13.91 12.90
N GLY A 189 9.27 14.89 12.26
CA GLY A 189 10.71 14.97 12.03
C GLY A 189 11.18 14.37 10.69
N ASP A 190 10.29 14.22 9.72
CA ASP A 190 10.66 13.72 8.40
C ASP A 190 11.08 14.88 7.48
N ALA A 191 12.05 14.63 6.60
CA ALA A 191 12.28 15.48 5.44
C ALA A 191 11.17 15.25 4.41
N VAL A 192 10.42 16.30 4.05
CA VAL A 192 9.25 16.19 3.19
C VAL A 192 9.52 16.85 1.85
N PHE A 193 9.31 16.10 0.77
CA PHE A 193 9.51 16.53 -0.61
C PHE A 193 8.26 16.27 -1.45
N LYS A 194 7.92 17.22 -2.31
CA LYS A 194 6.89 17.14 -3.34
C LYS A 194 7.56 17.12 -4.72
N PHE A 195 7.42 16.02 -5.45
CA PHE A 195 7.85 15.88 -6.83
C PHE A 195 6.61 15.92 -7.74
N SER A 196 6.43 17.02 -8.45
CA SER A 196 5.30 17.29 -9.33
C SER A 196 5.77 18.00 -10.61
N PRO A 197 6.43 17.27 -11.54
CA PRO A 197 7.11 17.87 -12.68
C PRO A 197 6.22 18.73 -13.58
N LEU A 198 4.91 18.50 -13.57
CA LEU A 198 3.93 19.21 -14.41
C LEU A 198 2.98 20.10 -13.59
N ASP A 199 3.36 20.48 -12.36
CA ASP A 199 2.59 21.44 -11.55
C ASP A 199 2.45 22.77 -12.34
N PRO A 200 1.23 23.29 -12.59
CA PRO A 200 1.02 24.55 -13.30
C PRO A 200 1.72 25.75 -12.64
N GLU A 201 1.87 25.73 -11.32
CA GLU A 201 2.60 26.76 -10.56
C GLU A 201 4.11 26.48 -10.48
N ARG A 202 4.57 25.43 -11.16
CA ARG A 202 5.97 24.96 -11.20
C ARG A 202 6.54 24.61 -9.83
N ARG A 203 5.68 24.31 -8.85
CA ARG A 203 6.08 23.95 -7.48
C ARG A 203 6.45 22.47 -7.41
N THR A 204 7.70 22.19 -7.72
CA THR A 204 8.26 20.84 -7.57
C THR A 204 9.69 20.90 -7.05
N HIS A 205 10.01 19.94 -6.20
CA HIS A 205 11.40 19.60 -5.93
C HIS A 205 11.99 18.90 -7.16
N CYS A 206 13.31 18.90 -7.26
CA CYS A 206 14.03 18.29 -8.37
C CYS A 206 14.59 16.91 -7.99
N TYR A 207 14.69 16.05 -9.01
CA TYR A 207 15.31 14.73 -8.93
C TYR A 207 16.10 14.46 -10.20
N ASN A 208 17.43 14.39 -10.07
CA ASN A 208 18.32 14.11 -11.19
C ASN A 208 19.01 12.75 -10.99
N PRO A 209 18.65 11.71 -11.76
CA PRO A 209 19.20 10.36 -11.62
C PRO A 209 20.66 10.22 -12.10
N VAL A 210 21.20 11.24 -12.77
CA VAL A 210 22.54 11.22 -13.39
C VAL A 210 23.62 11.75 -12.44
N LEU A 211 23.26 12.57 -11.44
CA LEU A 211 24.24 13.16 -10.52
C LEU A 211 25.03 12.10 -9.75
N ASP A 212 24.35 11.05 -9.31
CA ASP A 212 25.00 9.94 -8.61
C ASP A 212 25.98 9.20 -9.51
N ILE A 213 25.65 9.06 -10.80
CA ILE A 213 26.53 8.44 -11.79
C ILE A 213 27.73 9.33 -12.05
N ALA A 214 27.53 10.65 -12.15
CA ALA A 214 28.61 11.62 -12.33
C ALA A 214 29.61 11.58 -11.16
N ALA A 215 29.12 11.36 -9.94
CA ALA A 215 29.94 11.25 -8.73
C ALA A 215 30.75 9.94 -8.63
N LEU A 216 30.42 8.91 -9.41
CA LEU A 216 31.15 7.65 -9.40
C LEU A 216 32.54 7.77 -10.07
N PRO A 217 33.48 6.86 -9.73
CA PRO A 217 34.71 6.68 -10.49
C PRO A 217 34.43 6.42 -11.98
N PRO A 218 35.23 6.99 -12.92
CA PRO A 218 35.00 6.88 -14.35
C PRO A 218 34.74 5.46 -14.85
N GLU A 219 35.45 4.46 -14.31
CA GLU A 219 35.34 3.05 -14.66
C GLU A 219 33.98 2.40 -14.32
N ARG A 220 33.21 2.99 -13.40
CA ARG A 220 31.86 2.51 -13.05
C ARG A 220 30.74 3.22 -13.79
N ARG A 221 31.01 4.40 -14.35
CA ARG A 221 29.99 5.25 -14.98
C ARG A 221 29.30 4.56 -16.14
N PHE A 222 30.03 3.83 -16.97
CA PHE A 222 29.46 3.12 -18.12
C PHE A 222 28.40 2.09 -17.68
N THR A 223 28.73 1.21 -16.73
CA THR A 223 27.82 0.17 -16.25
C THR A 223 26.57 0.75 -15.60
N GLU A 224 26.71 1.75 -14.74
CA GLU A 224 25.55 2.37 -14.09
C GLU A 224 24.69 3.18 -15.07
N THR A 225 25.32 3.84 -16.06
CA THR A 225 24.58 4.52 -17.14
C THR A 225 23.83 3.51 -18.00
N ARG A 226 24.41 2.35 -18.31
CA ARG A 226 23.75 1.29 -19.07
C ARG A 226 22.54 0.73 -18.31
N ARG A 227 22.62 0.61 -16.97
CA ARG A 227 21.46 0.27 -16.14
C ARG A 227 20.38 1.35 -16.19
N LEU A 228 20.76 2.62 -16.11
CA LEU A 228 19.83 3.74 -16.28
C LEU A 228 19.13 3.70 -17.66
N ALA A 229 19.89 3.43 -18.72
CA ALA A 229 19.39 3.28 -20.08
C ALA A 229 18.38 2.13 -20.20
N ALA A 230 18.68 0.96 -19.60
CA ALA A 230 17.79 -0.19 -19.61
C ALA A 230 16.46 0.08 -18.90
N ASN A 231 16.51 0.89 -17.84
CA ASN A 231 15.37 1.29 -17.03
C ASN A 231 14.49 2.34 -17.74
N LEU A 232 15.10 3.32 -18.37
CA LEU A 232 14.39 4.40 -19.06
C LEU A 232 13.86 3.97 -20.43
N ILE A 233 14.70 3.33 -21.26
CA ILE A 233 14.42 3.06 -22.67
C ILE A 233 13.82 1.66 -22.82
N THR A 234 12.52 1.65 -23.14
CA THR A 234 11.72 0.45 -23.38
C THR A 234 11.25 0.39 -24.84
N ALA A 235 11.32 -0.77 -25.48
CA ALA A 235 10.79 -0.94 -26.84
C ALA A 235 9.25 -0.90 -26.82
N LYS A 236 8.66 -0.11 -27.72
CA LYS A 236 7.22 -0.10 -27.97
C LYS A 236 6.92 -0.97 -29.21
N GLY A 237 6.59 -2.24 -28.96
CA GLY A 237 6.20 -3.20 -30.00
C GLY A 237 7.35 -4.02 -30.59
N LYS A 238 7.00 -5.14 -31.25
CA LYS A 238 7.94 -6.19 -31.68
C LYS A 238 9.01 -5.74 -32.68
N GLY A 239 8.72 -4.73 -33.52
CA GLY A 239 9.68 -4.22 -34.51
C GLY A 239 10.80 -3.37 -33.91
N ALA A 240 10.60 -2.79 -32.72
CA ALA A 240 11.57 -1.93 -32.05
C ALA A 240 12.60 -2.72 -31.21
N GLU A 241 12.32 -3.98 -30.87
CA GLU A 241 13.17 -4.82 -30.03
C GLU A 241 14.58 -5.01 -30.63
N GLY A 242 14.70 -5.16 -31.95
CA GLY A 242 15.99 -5.34 -32.62
C GLY A 242 16.91 -4.12 -32.58
N PHE A 243 16.38 -2.93 -32.27
CA PHE A 243 17.13 -1.67 -32.26
C PHE A 243 17.34 -1.09 -30.84
N ILE A 244 16.78 -1.74 -29.82
CA ILE A 244 16.77 -1.20 -28.45
C ILE A 244 18.17 -1.07 -27.85
N ASP A 245 19.07 -2.03 -28.13
CA ASP A 245 20.40 -2.02 -27.54
C ASP A 245 21.28 -0.92 -28.13
N GLY A 246 21.13 -0.62 -29.42
CA GLY A 246 21.79 0.50 -30.07
C GLY A 246 21.25 1.86 -29.57
N ALA A 247 19.94 1.97 -29.36
CA ALA A 247 19.34 3.16 -28.72
C ALA A 247 19.87 3.38 -27.29
N ARG A 248 20.01 2.30 -26.51
CA ARG A 248 20.59 2.34 -25.16
C ARG A 248 22.08 2.70 -25.19
N ASP A 249 22.85 2.20 -26.16
CA ASP A 249 24.27 2.57 -26.32
C ASP A 249 24.40 4.05 -26.62
N LEU A 250 23.56 4.56 -27.53
CA LEU A 250 23.54 5.97 -27.87
C LEU A 250 23.22 6.85 -26.66
N PHE A 251 22.24 6.46 -25.84
CA PHE A 251 21.94 7.14 -24.59
C PHE A 251 23.12 7.12 -23.60
N VAL A 252 23.80 5.97 -23.47
CA VAL A 252 24.98 5.84 -22.60
C VAL A 252 26.09 6.80 -23.03
N ALA A 253 26.41 6.82 -24.33
CA ALA A 253 27.42 7.74 -24.87
C ALA A 253 27.02 9.21 -24.67
N GLY A 254 25.73 9.53 -24.85
CA GLY A 254 25.18 10.85 -24.58
C GLY A 254 25.36 11.29 -23.12
N ILE A 255 24.97 10.45 -22.15
CA ILE A 255 25.13 10.77 -20.72
C ILE A 255 26.60 10.95 -20.35
N LEU A 256 27.48 10.06 -20.80
CA LEU A 256 28.92 10.15 -20.52
C LEU A 256 29.50 11.47 -21.07
N SER A 257 29.11 11.86 -22.28
CA SER A 257 29.51 13.15 -22.88
C SER A 257 28.97 14.35 -22.10
N CYS A 258 27.71 14.29 -21.66
CA CYS A 258 27.10 15.34 -20.84
C CYS A 258 27.76 15.46 -19.47
N ILE A 259 28.25 14.35 -18.88
CA ILE A 259 29.07 14.38 -17.66
C ILE A 259 30.41 15.10 -17.93
N GLU A 260 31.09 14.80 -19.03
CA GLU A 260 32.36 15.47 -19.40
C GLU A 260 32.19 16.96 -19.65
N ARG A 261 31.06 17.36 -20.27
CA ARG A 261 30.71 18.77 -20.52
C ARG A 261 30.26 19.53 -19.27
N GLY A 262 30.17 18.88 -18.11
CA GLY A 262 29.70 19.49 -16.87
C GLY A 262 28.19 19.72 -16.80
N THR A 263 27.41 19.08 -17.67
CA THR A 263 25.94 19.18 -17.73
C THR A 263 25.29 17.79 -17.52
N PRO A 264 25.51 17.10 -16.39
CA PRO A 264 25.07 15.72 -16.16
C PRO A 264 23.55 15.63 -15.95
N THR A 265 22.75 15.80 -17.00
CA THR A 265 21.29 15.74 -16.98
C THR A 265 20.77 14.97 -18.18
N ILE A 266 19.61 14.33 -18.05
CA ILE A 266 18.96 13.68 -19.20
C ILE A 266 18.46 14.74 -20.20
N GLY A 267 18.05 15.92 -19.72
CA GLY A 267 17.67 17.05 -20.57
C GLY A 267 18.79 17.48 -21.52
N ALA A 268 20.04 17.53 -21.03
CA ALA A 268 21.19 17.84 -21.88
C ALA A 268 21.43 16.77 -22.95
N VAL A 269 21.15 15.49 -22.68
CA VAL A 269 21.22 14.42 -23.68
C VAL A 269 20.15 14.58 -24.76
N TYR A 270 18.93 14.95 -24.36
CA TYR A 270 17.88 15.29 -25.32
C TYR A 270 18.32 16.46 -26.22
N ASP A 271 18.78 17.57 -25.63
CA ASP A 271 19.21 18.74 -26.38
C ASP A 271 20.40 18.43 -27.31
N LEU A 272 21.32 17.55 -26.88
CA LEU A 272 22.45 17.07 -27.69
C LEU A 272 21.99 16.34 -28.95
N PHE A 273 21.01 15.44 -28.82
CA PHE A 273 20.51 14.64 -29.94
C PHE A 273 19.38 15.30 -30.73
N ALA A 274 18.74 16.35 -30.21
CA ALA A 274 17.72 17.12 -30.89
C ALA A 274 18.28 18.12 -31.92
N GLN A 275 19.62 18.31 -31.95
CA GLN A 275 20.26 19.24 -32.88
C GLN A 275 19.89 18.95 -34.34
N PRO A 276 19.56 19.99 -35.13
CA PRO A 276 19.25 19.85 -36.55
C PRO A 276 20.47 19.41 -37.35
N GLY A 277 20.24 18.74 -38.47
CA GLY A 277 21.28 18.25 -39.36
C GLY A 277 21.38 16.73 -39.41
N GLU A 278 22.39 16.25 -40.12
CA GLU A 278 22.58 14.81 -40.37
C GLU A 278 23.23 14.14 -39.15
N LYS A 279 22.55 13.14 -38.60
CA LYS A 279 22.95 12.50 -37.33
C LYS A 279 24.33 11.84 -37.38
N TYR A 280 24.74 11.29 -38.53
CA TYR A 280 26.06 10.68 -38.66
C TYR A 280 27.19 11.71 -38.49
N LYS A 281 27.02 12.96 -38.99
CA LYS A 281 27.98 14.05 -38.79
C LYS A 281 28.06 14.45 -37.32
N LEU A 282 26.89 14.56 -36.67
CA LEU A 282 26.83 14.84 -35.25
C LEU A 282 27.58 13.77 -34.45
N PHE A 283 27.35 12.49 -34.71
CA PHE A 283 28.05 11.42 -33.99
C PHE A 283 29.55 11.39 -34.28
N ALA A 284 29.99 11.64 -35.52
CA ALA A 284 31.41 11.78 -35.84
C ALA A 284 32.06 12.93 -35.04
N GLN A 285 31.42 14.09 -34.99
CA GLN A 285 31.87 15.23 -34.18
C GLN A 285 31.94 14.88 -32.69
N LEU A 286 30.92 14.22 -32.14
CA LEU A 286 30.92 13.82 -30.73
C LEU A 286 32.00 12.78 -30.41
N ALA A 287 32.35 11.90 -31.35
CA ALA A 287 33.44 10.95 -31.21
C ALA A 287 34.83 11.61 -31.18
N GLU A 288 35.01 12.72 -31.91
CA GLU A 288 36.22 13.53 -31.88
C GLU A 288 36.34 14.38 -30.60
N GLU A 289 35.23 14.88 -30.08
CA GLU A 289 35.20 15.77 -28.91
C GLU A 289 35.32 15.01 -27.56
N THR A 290 34.70 13.83 -27.46
CA THR A 290 34.64 13.07 -26.20
C THR A 290 36.01 12.52 -25.79
N GLN A 291 36.33 12.59 -24.50
CA GLN A 291 37.54 11.98 -23.93
C GLN A 291 37.29 10.55 -23.43
N ASN A 292 36.02 10.19 -23.22
CA ASN A 292 35.61 8.84 -22.83
C ASN A 292 35.75 7.86 -24.02
N LYS A 293 36.68 6.90 -23.89
CA LYS A 293 36.96 5.89 -24.92
C LYS A 293 35.74 5.02 -25.29
N GLU A 294 34.87 4.71 -24.33
CA GLU A 294 33.66 3.90 -24.63
C GLU A 294 32.60 4.73 -25.35
N ALA A 295 32.41 5.99 -24.94
CA ALA A 295 31.51 6.90 -25.64
C ALA A 295 32.01 7.17 -27.08
N GLN A 296 33.32 7.39 -27.25
CA GLN A 296 33.97 7.53 -28.55
C GLN A 296 33.68 6.33 -29.45
N ARG A 297 33.96 5.12 -28.97
CA ARG A 297 33.69 3.88 -29.71
C ARG A 297 32.23 3.74 -30.12
N ILE A 298 31.29 4.08 -29.23
CA ILE A 298 29.87 4.05 -29.55
C ILE A 298 29.54 5.06 -30.65
N PHE A 299 29.98 6.32 -30.51
CA PHE A 299 29.70 7.34 -31.52
C PHE A 299 30.35 7.04 -32.87
N ASP A 300 31.59 6.54 -32.92
CA ASP A 300 32.25 6.07 -34.14
C ASP A 300 31.43 4.98 -34.85
N ASN A 301 30.98 3.98 -34.07
CA ASN A 301 30.11 2.92 -34.60
C ASN A 301 28.78 3.49 -35.11
N MET A 302 28.20 4.47 -34.43
CA MET A 302 26.97 5.12 -34.87
C MET A 302 27.20 5.93 -36.16
N ALA A 303 28.29 6.69 -36.25
CA ALA A 303 28.66 7.48 -37.42
C ALA A 303 28.91 6.63 -38.67
N GLY A 304 29.42 5.40 -38.49
CA GLY A 304 29.66 4.45 -39.58
C GLY A 304 28.42 3.68 -40.07
N ASN A 305 27.27 3.79 -39.41
CA ASN A 305 26.04 3.12 -39.82
C ASN A 305 25.28 3.89 -40.91
N ASP A 306 24.54 3.15 -41.74
CA ASP A 306 23.63 3.75 -42.72
C ASP A 306 22.57 4.65 -42.06
N THR A 307 22.20 5.75 -42.72
CA THR A 307 21.21 6.74 -42.24
C THR A 307 19.87 6.11 -41.83
N LYS A 308 19.47 5.02 -42.48
CA LYS A 308 18.24 4.28 -42.15
C LYS A 308 18.33 3.62 -40.77
N ILE A 309 19.46 3.01 -40.45
CA ILE A 309 19.70 2.35 -39.16
C ILE A 309 19.79 3.40 -38.05
N LEU A 310 20.48 4.51 -38.31
CA LEU A 310 20.56 5.63 -37.37
C LEU A 310 19.19 6.23 -37.04
N THR A 311 18.33 6.39 -38.06
CA THR A 311 16.95 6.82 -37.87
C THR A 311 16.18 5.85 -36.99
N SER A 312 16.39 4.53 -37.13
CA SER A 312 15.79 3.52 -36.26
C SER A 312 16.26 3.63 -34.81
N TYR A 313 17.57 3.76 -34.54
CA TYR A 313 18.09 3.91 -33.18
C TYR A 313 17.62 5.19 -32.51
N THR A 314 17.64 6.32 -33.21
CA THR A 314 17.19 7.61 -32.69
C THR A 314 15.68 7.63 -32.45
N SER A 315 14.89 6.98 -33.32
CA SER A 315 13.45 6.80 -33.12
C SER A 315 13.15 5.96 -31.86
N VAL A 316 13.81 4.81 -31.71
CA VAL A 316 13.64 3.97 -30.51
C VAL A 316 14.11 4.67 -29.23
N LEU A 317 15.18 5.47 -29.30
CA LEU A 317 15.63 6.29 -28.18
C LEU A 317 14.60 7.35 -27.77
N GLY A 318 14.05 8.07 -28.74
CA GLY A 318 13.00 9.08 -28.53
C GLY A 318 11.73 8.47 -27.96
N ASP A 319 11.13 7.52 -28.69
CA ASP A 319 9.85 6.88 -28.34
C ASP A 319 9.93 6.02 -27.08
N GLY A 320 11.12 5.47 -26.81
CA GLY A 320 11.41 4.63 -25.65
C GLY A 320 11.47 5.40 -24.34
N GLY A 321 11.62 6.73 -24.36
CA GLY A 321 11.51 7.56 -23.16
C GLY A 321 12.14 8.95 -23.26
N LEU A 322 13.12 9.17 -24.14
CA LEU A 322 13.88 10.43 -24.16
C LEU A 322 13.04 11.64 -24.60
N ASN A 323 12.00 11.43 -25.43
CA ASN A 323 11.10 12.51 -25.88
C ASN A 323 10.35 13.20 -24.74
N LEU A 324 10.28 12.59 -23.56
CA LEU A 324 9.70 13.25 -22.37
C LEU A 324 10.47 14.52 -21.98
N TRP A 325 11.79 14.58 -22.25
CA TRP A 325 12.62 15.77 -22.01
C TRP A 325 12.51 16.83 -23.11
N ALA A 326 11.60 16.68 -24.07
CA ALA A 326 11.19 17.79 -24.92
C ALA A 326 10.47 18.88 -24.10
N ASP A 327 9.79 18.49 -23.02
CA ASP A 327 9.09 19.41 -22.13
C ASP A 327 10.08 20.18 -21.22
N PRO A 328 10.10 21.53 -21.27
CA PRO A 328 10.94 22.34 -20.39
C PRO A 328 10.71 22.12 -18.89
N LEU A 329 9.49 21.81 -18.46
CA LEU A 329 9.18 21.56 -17.05
C LEU A 329 9.82 20.26 -16.57
N VAL A 330 9.75 19.19 -17.38
CA VAL A 330 10.42 17.93 -17.07
C VAL A 330 11.93 18.09 -17.08
N LYS A 331 12.49 18.86 -18.03
CA LYS A 331 13.92 19.21 -18.03
C LYS A 331 14.32 19.93 -16.74
N ALA A 332 13.58 20.94 -16.33
CA ALA A 332 13.87 21.70 -15.11
C ALA A 332 13.77 20.82 -13.86
N ALA A 333 12.70 20.03 -13.72
CA ALA A 333 12.47 19.12 -12.58
C ALA A 333 13.51 18.00 -12.46
N THR A 334 14.29 17.74 -13.52
CA THR A 334 15.33 16.69 -13.54
C THR A 334 16.75 17.24 -13.73
N SER A 335 16.92 18.56 -13.57
CA SER A 335 18.22 19.23 -13.73
C SER A 335 19.11 19.09 -12.48
N THR A 336 18.51 19.16 -11.30
CA THR A 336 19.17 19.09 -9.98
C THR A 336 18.49 18.04 -9.10
N SER A 337 18.96 17.83 -7.87
CA SER A 337 18.32 16.90 -6.93
C SER A 337 18.24 17.51 -5.54
N ASP A 338 17.01 17.66 -5.02
CA ASP A 338 16.77 18.20 -3.67
C ASP A 338 16.79 17.11 -2.58
N PHE A 339 16.62 15.86 -3.00
CA PHE A 339 16.69 14.70 -2.13
C PHE A 339 17.63 13.64 -2.71
N SER A 340 18.20 12.84 -1.80
CA SER A 340 19.00 11.67 -2.17
C SER A 340 18.24 10.39 -1.83
N VAL A 341 18.13 9.51 -2.81
CA VAL A 341 17.51 8.19 -2.67
C VAL A 341 18.38 7.20 -1.87
N TYR A 342 19.66 7.49 -1.65
CA TYR A 342 20.58 6.67 -0.84
C TYR A 342 20.33 6.80 0.66
N ASP A 343 19.83 7.96 1.09
CA ASP A 343 19.64 8.28 2.51
C ASP A 343 18.30 7.76 3.06
N LEU A 344 17.45 7.13 2.24
CA LEU A 344 16.09 6.73 2.63
C LEU A 344 16.04 5.75 3.82
N ARG A 345 17.09 4.95 4.05
CA ARG A 345 17.19 4.08 5.24
C ARG A 345 17.83 4.77 6.44
N ARG A 346 18.54 5.88 6.24
CA ARG A 346 19.35 6.60 7.25
C ARG A 346 18.58 7.75 7.88
N LYS A 347 17.83 8.48 7.05
CA LYS A 347 17.01 9.63 7.44
C LYS A 347 15.57 9.36 7.03
N ARG A 348 14.62 9.70 7.90
CA ARG A 348 13.19 9.59 7.56
C ARG A 348 12.86 10.65 6.53
N THR A 349 12.41 10.19 5.37
CA THR A 349 12.11 11.04 4.22
C THR A 349 10.75 10.65 3.65
N CYS A 350 9.92 11.63 3.33
CA CYS A 350 8.61 11.44 2.71
C CYS A 350 8.59 12.15 1.36
N ILE A 351 8.59 11.39 0.26
CA ILE A 351 8.53 11.91 -1.11
C ILE A 351 7.11 11.67 -1.63
N TYR A 352 6.40 12.75 -1.91
CA TYR A 352 5.10 12.72 -2.56
C TYR A 352 5.30 12.90 -4.06
N LEU A 353 4.88 11.92 -4.85
CA LEU A 353 4.88 11.97 -6.30
C LEU A 353 3.49 12.46 -6.72
N CYS A 354 3.31 13.78 -6.76
CA CYS A 354 2.02 14.44 -7.01
C CYS A 354 1.85 14.64 -8.52
N VAL A 355 0.89 13.94 -9.12
CA VAL A 355 0.68 13.97 -10.58
C VAL A 355 -0.80 13.82 -10.86
N SER A 356 -1.37 14.63 -11.75
CA SER A 356 -2.77 14.43 -12.13
C SER A 356 -2.97 13.07 -12.85
N PRO A 357 -4.18 12.48 -12.84
CA PRO A 357 -4.42 11.22 -13.54
C PRO A 357 -4.09 11.28 -15.03
N ASN A 358 -4.36 12.42 -15.68
CA ASN A 358 -4.11 12.62 -17.11
C ASN A 358 -2.61 12.73 -17.41
N ASP A 359 -1.85 13.35 -16.51
CA ASP A 359 -0.42 13.57 -16.67
C ASP A 359 0.39 12.31 -16.32
N LEU A 360 -0.15 11.44 -15.46
CA LEU A 360 0.55 10.26 -14.97
C LEU A 360 0.95 9.29 -16.08
N GLU A 361 0.11 9.11 -17.10
CA GLU A 361 0.44 8.27 -18.25
C GLU A 361 1.62 8.85 -19.06
N VAL A 362 1.66 10.18 -19.21
CA VAL A 362 2.70 10.91 -19.96
C VAL A 362 4.04 10.80 -19.22
N ILE A 363 4.05 11.02 -17.91
CA ILE A 363 5.28 11.02 -17.11
C ILE A 363 5.59 9.67 -16.46
N ALA A 364 4.82 8.63 -16.79
CA ALA A 364 5.06 7.27 -16.33
C ALA A 364 6.52 6.84 -16.52
N PRO A 365 7.21 7.08 -17.67
CA PRO A 365 8.62 6.71 -17.81
C PRO A 365 9.54 7.31 -16.73
N LEU A 366 9.33 8.57 -16.34
CA LEU A 366 10.09 9.22 -15.28
C LEU A 366 9.79 8.64 -13.90
N MET A 367 8.51 8.34 -13.62
CA MET A 367 8.12 7.68 -12.36
C MET A 367 8.71 6.27 -12.28
N ARG A 368 8.65 5.50 -13.37
CA ARG A 368 9.27 4.17 -13.50
C ARG A 368 10.76 4.24 -13.19
N LEU A 369 11.46 5.21 -13.78
CA LEU A 369 12.87 5.43 -13.56
C LEU A 369 13.20 5.67 -12.08
N LEU A 370 12.42 6.52 -11.40
CA LEU A 370 12.58 6.80 -9.97
C LEU A 370 12.37 5.53 -9.13
N PHE A 371 11.27 4.79 -9.34
CA PHE A 371 11.01 3.55 -8.60
C PHE A 371 12.10 2.51 -8.81
N GLN A 372 12.52 2.31 -10.06
CA GLN A 372 13.59 1.39 -10.41
C GLN A 372 14.91 1.78 -9.76
N GLN A 373 15.26 3.07 -9.76
CA GLN A 373 16.48 3.55 -9.14
C GLN A 373 16.47 3.30 -7.62
N VAL A 374 15.38 3.63 -6.94
CA VAL A 374 15.25 3.40 -5.49
C VAL A 374 15.32 1.90 -5.18
N VAL A 375 14.57 1.07 -5.89
CA VAL A 375 14.60 -0.40 -5.70
C VAL A 375 16.01 -0.94 -5.90
N SER A 376 16.68 -0.54 -6.98
CA SER A 376 18.05 -0.95 -7.28
C SER A 376 19.01 -0.55 -6.17
N ILE A 377 18.92 0.69 -5.67
CA ILE A 377 19.78 1.21 -4.60
C ILE A 377 19.55 0.44 -3.30
N LEU A 378 18.30 0.20 -2.92
CA LEU A 378 17.98 -0.58 -1.71
C LEU A 378 18.57 -2.00 -1.78
N GLN A 379 18.52 -2.64 -2.96
CA GLN A 379 18.99 -4.01 -3.16
C GLN A 379 20.51 -4.15 -3.35
N ARG A 380 21.26 -3.04 -3.51
CA ARG A 380 22.72 -3.08 -3.66
C ARG A 380 23.44 -3.64 -2.43
N SER A 381 22.91 -3.37 -1.24
CA SER A 381 23.52 -3.82 0.02
C SER A 381 22.47 -4.04 1.10
N LEU A 382 22.70 -5.06 1.92
CA LEU A 382 21.95 -5.27 3.16
C LEU A 382 22.07 -4.03 4.07
N PRO A 383 21.02 -3.73 4.86
CA PRO A 383 21.01 -2.57 5.74
C PRO A 383 22.14 -2.63 6.77
N LEU A 384 22.94 -1.58 6.82
CA LEU A 384 23.97 -1.36 7.84
C LEU A 384 23.35 -0.91 9.17
N GLY A 385 24.13 -0.89 10.25
CA GLY A 385 23.64 -0.55 11.60
C GLY A 385 23.08 0.87 11.74
N ASP A 386 23.51 1.80 10.90
CA ASP A 386 23.03 3.18 10.82
C ASP A 386 21.82 3.36 9.87
N GLU A 387 21.49 2.34 9.08
CA GLU A 387 20.33 2.29 8.18
C GLU A 387 19.09 1.75 8.90
N ARG A 388 18.56 2.55 9.83
CA ARG A 388 17.53 2.11 10.78
C ARG A 388 16.12 2.04 10.19
N HIS A 389 15.81 2.88 9.21
CA HIS A 389 14.43 3.09 8.73
C HIS A 389 14.02 2.13 7.60
N GLU A 390 12.76 1.71 7.63
CA GLU A 390 12.11 1.06 6.49
C GLU A 390 11.72 2.09 5.41
N VAL A 391 11.65 1.65 4.15
CA VAL A 391 11.18 2.45 3.02
C VAL A 391 9.88 1.86 2.50
N LEU A 392 8.77 2.58 2.69
CA LEU A 392 7.45 2.22 2.21
C LEU A 392 7.17 2.86 0.85
N PHE A 393 6.96 2.03 -0.16
CA PHE A 393 6.38 2.40 -1.44
C PHE A 393 4.86 2.30 -1.31
N LEU A 394 4.20 3.45 -1.16
CA LEU A 394 2.75 3.56 -1.13
C LEU A 394 2.27 3.91 -2.54
N LEU A 395 1.70 2.92 -3.23
CA LEU A 395 1.38 3.01 -4.65
C LEU A 395 -0.14 3.09 -4.82
N ASP A 396 -0.69 4.31 -4.65
CA ASP A 396 -2.11 4.55 -4.92
C ASP A 396 -2.36 4.55 -6.43
N GLU A 397 -3.31 3.73 -6.88
CA GLU A 397 -3.64 3.57 -8.30
C GLU A 397 -2.46 3.12 -9.18
N PHE A 398 -1.66 2.19 -8.65
CA PHE A 398 -0.50 1.55 -9.28
C PHE A 398 -0.64 1.18 -10.76
N LYS A 399 -1.86 0.84 -11.22
CA LYS A 399 -2.14 0.45 -12.61
C LYS A 399 -1.77 1.52 -13.64
N HIS A 400 -1.88 2.80 -13.31
CA HIS A 400 -1.63 3.90 -14.26
C HIS A 400 -0.15 4.06 -14.62
N LEU A 401 0.75 3.47 -13.82
CA LEU A 401 2.17 3.43 -14.15
C LEU A 401 2.54 2.37 -15.20
N GLY A 402 1.58 1.54 -15.60
CA GLY A 402 1.82 0.37 -16.43
C GLY A 402 2.63 -0.72 -15.71
N LYS A 403 3.28 -1.58 -16.49
CA LYS A 403 4.08 -2.69 -15.95
C LYS A 403 5.42 -2.16 -15.39
N LEU A 404 5.63 -2.37 -14.10
CA LEU A 404 6.85 -2.06 -13.35
C LEU A 404 7.64 -3.36 -13.13
N GLU A 405 8.40 -3.79 -14.13
CA GLU A 405 9.15 -5.06 -14.08
C GLU A 405 10.08 -5.16 -12.86
N ALA A 406 10.71 -4.05 -12.47
CA ALA A 406 11.57 -4.02 -11.28
C ALA A 406 10.79 -4.22 -9.99
N VAL A 407 9.55 -3.73 -9.89
CA VAL A 407 8.70 -3.96 -8.70
C VAL A 407 8.19 -5.39 -8.67
N GLU A 408 7.77 -5.92 -9.82
CA GLU A 408 7.36 -7.32 -9.96
C GLU A 408 8.49 -8.29 -9.57
N THR A 409 9.74 -7.97 -9.93
CA THR A 409 10.92 -8.75 -9.55
C THR A 409 11.28 -8.54 -8.08
N ALA A 410 11.28 -7.29 -7.61
CA ALA A 410 11.76 -6.94 -6.28
C ALA A 410 10.80 -7.32 -5.15
N ILE A 411 9.50 -7.53 -5.43
CA ILE A 411 8.51 -7.92 -4.41
C ILE A 411 8.88 -9.19 -3.64
N THR A 412 9.72 -10.06 -4.22
CA THR A 412 10.17 -11.30 -3.59
C THR A 412 11.37 -11.12 -2.65
N THR A 413 12.15 -10.04 -2.81
CA THR A 413 13.48 -9.90 -2.20
C THR A 413 13.66 -8.62 -1.40
N ILE A 414 12.96 -7.53 -1.74
CA ILE A 414 13.19 -6.19 -1.18
C ILE A 414 12.96 -6.10 0.33
N ALA A 415 12.14 -7.00 0.89
CA ALA A 415 11.86 -7.07 2.32
C ALA A 415 13.14 -7.21 3.17
N GLY A 416 14.10 -8.04 2.73
CA GLY A 416 15.39 -8.21 3.40
C GLY A 416 16.25 -6.94 3.38
N TYR A 417 15.93 -6.00 2.50
CA TYR A 417 16.62 -4.72 2.31
C TYR A 417 15.89 -3.54 2.99
N LYS A 418 14.94 -3.83 3.89
CA LYS A 418 14.03 -2.86 4.54
C LYS A 418 13.11 -2.10 3.59
N GLY A 419 12.88 -2.63 2.38
CA GLY A 419 11.87 -2.10 1.47
C GLY A 419 10.51 -2.77 1.68
N ARG A 420 9.44 -1.99 1.49
CA ARG A 420 8.07 -2.41 1.73
C ARG A 420 7.15 -1.86 0.65
N PHE A 421 6.38 -2.72 -0.03
CA PHE A 421 5.31 -2.28 -0.92
C PHE A 421 3.93 -2.31 -0.25
N MET A 422 3.15 -1.26 -0.49
CA MET A 422 1.70 -1.25 -0.33
C MET A 422 1.07 -0.93 -1.69
N PHE A 423 0.44 -1.94 -2.29
CA PHE A 423 -0.29 -1.80 -3.55
C PHE A 423 -1.75 -1.51 -3.27
N ILE A 424 -2.30 -0.50 -3.95
CA ILE A 424 -3.71 -0.15 -3.84
C ILE A 424 -4.33 -0.24 -5.24
N ILE A 425 -5.29 -1.14 -5.38
CA ILE A 425 -5.97 -1.44 -6.65
C ILE A 425 -7.49 -1.43 -6.46
N GLN A 426 -8.21 -1.24 -7.56
CA GLN A 426 -9.67 -1.19 -7.53
C GLN A 426 -10.30 -2.60 -7.54
N SER A 427 -9.70 -3.52 -8.29
CA SER A 427 -10.12 -4.92 -8.41
C SER A 427 -8.94 -5.80 -8.81
N LEU A 428 -9.04 -7.11 -8.57
CA LEU A 428 -8.02 -8.08 -9.01
C LEU A 428 -7.91 -8.15 -10.54
N SER A 429 -9.01 -7.98 -11.27
CA SER A 429 -9.00 -8.00 -12.74
C SER A 429 -8.20 -6.84 -13.34
N ALA A 430 -8.18 -5.67 -12.67
CA ALA A 430 -7.34 -4.55 -13.08
C ALA A 430 -5.84 -4.89 -12.99
N LEU A 431 -5.45 -5.73 -12.02
CA LEU A 431 -4.07 -6.21 -11.88
C LEU A 431 -3.72 -7.20 -13.00
N THR A 432 -4.64 -8.13 -13.32
CA THR A 432 -4.48 -9.05 -14.47
C THR A 432 -4.27 -8.30 -15.77
N GLY A 433 -5.00 -7.20 -16.00
CA GLY A 433 -4.88 -6.40 -17.22
C GLY A 433 -3.49 -5.79 -17.45
N THR A 434 -2.75 -5.49 -16.38
CA THR A 434 -1.41 -4.87 -16.47
C THR A 434 -0.28 -5.89 -16.37
N TYR A 435 -0.43 -6.93 -15.54
CA TYR A 435 0.64 -7.87 -15.20
C TYR A 435 0.37 -9.30 -15.62
N ASP A 436 -0.64 -9.56 -16.44
CA ASP A 436 -1.09 -10.91 -16.80
C ASP A 436 -1.45 -11.79 -15.58
N GLU A 437 -1.87 -13.04 -15.84
CA GLU A 437 -2.27 -13.97 -14.78
C GLU A 437 -1.08 -14.43 -13.92
N ALA A 438 0.10 -14.60 -14.51
CA ALA A 438 1.28 -15.04 -13.78
C ALA A 438 1.79 -13.91 -12.86
N GLY A 439 1.82 -12.68 -13.37
CA GLY A 439 2.18 -11.52 -12.55
C GLY A 439 1.16 -11.27 -11.44
N LYS A 440 -0.16 -11.36 -11.69
CA LYS A 440 -1.17 -11.29 -10.62
C LYS A 440 -0.89 -12.30 -9.51
N GLN A 441 -0.61 -13.56 -9.86
CA GLN A 441 -0.31 -14.60 -8.87
C GLN A 441 0.99 -14.30 -8.09
N ASN A 442 1.99 -13.70 -8.74
CA ASN A 442 3.21 -13.22 -8.08
C ASN A 442 2.90 -12.14 -7.03
N PHE A 443 2.06 -11.15 -7.34
CA PHE A 443 1.63 -10.14 -6.36
C PHE A 443 0.83 -10.76 -5.21
N LEU A 444 -0.14 -11.62 -5.50
CA LEU A 444 -0.98 -12.24 -4.47
C LEU A 444 -0.18 -13.13 -3.51
N SER A 445 0.80 -13.89 -4.03
CA SER A 445 1.62 -14.79 -3.20
C SER A 445 2.66 -14.08 -2.33
N ASN A 446 3.11 -12.89 -2.74
CA ASN A 446 4.10 -12.09 -2.01
C ASN A 446 3.49 -10.95 -1.16
N THR A 447 2.19 -10.68 -1.29
CA THR A 447 1.47 -9.76 -0.42
C THR A 447 0.89 -10.52 0.77
N GLY A 448 1.63 -10.51 1.88
CA GLY A 448 1.29 -11.27 3.08
C GLY A 448 0.06 -10.74 3.82
N VAL A 449 -0.32 -9.49 3.59
CA VAL A 449 -1.58 -8.89 4.07
C VAL A 449 -2.40 -8.43 2.88
N GLN A 450 -3.62 -8.93 2.75
CA GLN A 450 -4.56 -8.54 1.71
C GLN A 450 -5.83 -8.01 2.35
N VAL A 451 -6.20 -6.77 2.01
CA VAL A 451 -7.38 -6.08 2.54
C VAL A 451 -8.39 -5.89 1.43
N PHE A 452 -9.61 -6.35 1.66
CA PHE A 452 -10.71 -6.28 0.72
C PHE A 452 -11.83 -5.43 1.31
N MET A 453 -12.08 -4.29 0.68
CA MET A 453 -13.26 -3.46 0.94
C MET A 453 -14.36 -3.86 -0.05
N ALA A 454 -15.64 -3.72 0.33
CA ALA A 454 -16.81 -4.13 -0.47
C ALA A 454 -16.58 -4.03 -2.00
N THR A 455 -16.49 -5.19 -2.66
CA THR A 455 -16.04 -5.31 -4.06
C THR A 455 -17.22 -5.43 -5.02
N ALA A 456 -17.20 -4.68 -6.12
CA ALA A 456 -18.26 -4.70 -7.12
C ALA A 456 -18.02 -5.71 -8.26
N ASP A 457 -16.78 -6.15 -8.48
CA ASP A 457 -16.40 -7.05 -9.57
C ASP A 457 -16.72 -8.53 -9.28
N ASP A 458 -16.68 -9.37 -10.32
CA ASP A 458 -17.05 -10.79 -10.22
C ASP A 458 -15.93 -11.70 -9.73
N GLU A 459 -14.68 -11.37 -10.05
CA GLU A 459 -13.52 -12.20 -9.73
C GLU A 459 -13.20 -12.14 -8.23
N THR A 460 -13.20 -10.93 -7.64
CA THR A 460 -12.71 -10.72 -6.28
C THR A 460 -13.56 -11.41 -5.20
N PRO A 461 -14.91 -11.37 -5.21
CA PRO A 461 -15.74 -12.13 -4.26
C PRO A 461 -15.48 -13.63 -4.27
N ASN A 462 -15.29 -14.20 -5.46
CA ASN A 462 -14.98 -15.62 -5.63
C ASN A 462 -13.60 -15.97 -5.08
N TYR A 463 -12.62 -15.11 -5.35
CA TYR A 463 -11.29 -15.23 -4.76
C TYR A 463 -11.34 -15.20 -3.22
N ILE A 464 -12.02 -14.21 -2.64
CA ILE A 464 -12.14 -14.05 -1.18
C ILE A 464 -12.81 -15.28 -0.56
N SER A 465 -13.94 -15.73 -1.11
CA SER A 465 -14.67 -16.91 -0.63
C SER A 465 -13.79 -18.16 -0.61
N LYS A 466 -13.07 -18.40 -1.71
CA LYS A 466 -12.15 -19.54 -1.84
C LYS A 466 -10.93 -19.42 -0.93
N ALA A 467 -10.38 -18.22 -0.76
CA ALA A 467 -9.20 -17.98 0.06
C ALA A 467 -9.50 -18.06 1.57
N ILE A 468 -10.72 -17.72 1.98
CA ILE A 468 -11.24 -17.94 3.34
C ILE A 468 -11.41 -19.43 3.62
N GLY A 469 -11.97 -20.16 2.66
CA GLY A 469 -12.17 -21.61 2.72
C GLY A 469 -13.45 -22.07 3.40
N ASP A 470 -13.57 -23.39 3.50
CA ASP A 470 -14.76 -24.08 3.96
C ASP A 470 -14.66 -24.50 5.43
N TYR A 471 -15.82 -24.60 6.09
CA TYR A 471 -15.96 -25.12 7.44
C TYR A 471 -16.96 -26.28 7.46
N THR A 472 -16.75 -27.19 8.41
CA THR A 472 -17.64 -28.34 8.65
C THR A 472 -18.73 -27.95 9.66
N PHE A 473 -20.00 -28.16 9.31
CA PHE A 473 -21.14 -27.99 10.22
C PHE A 473 -22.00 -29.24 10.27
N GLN A 474 -22.73 -29.43 11.37
CA GLN A 474 -23.61 -30.58 11.54
C GLN A 474 -25.01 -30.25 11.05
N ALA A 475 -25.41 -30.86 9.94
CA ALA A 475 -26.77 -30.77 9.43
C ALA A 475 -27.64 -31.84 10.12
N ARG A 476 -28.74 -31.40 10.74
CA ARG A 476 -29.73 -32.28 11.36
C ARG A 476 -30.93 -32.39 10.44
N SER A 477 -31.13 -33.55 9.84
CA SER A 477 -32.34 -33.89 9.10
C SER A 477 -33.31 -34.61 10.01
N THR A 478 -34.55 -34.11 10.10
CA THR A 478 -35.63 -34.76 10.86
C THR A 478 -36.70 -35.18 9.87
N SER A 479 -36.92 -36.48 9.72
CA SER A 479 -37.99 -37.00 8.88
C SER A 479 -39.24 -37.30 9.71
N TYR A 480 -40.39 -36.81 9.24
CA TYR A 480 -41.68 -37.04 9.86
C TYR A 480 -42.43 -38.12 9.07
N SER A 481 -42.76 -39.23 9.72
CA SER A 481 -43.63 -40.27 9.16
C SER A 481 -45.04 -40.11 9.73
N GLN A 482 -46.04 -40.02 8.84
CA GLN A 482 -47.44 -39.85 9.23
C GLN A 482 -48.02 -41.10 9.94
N ALA A 483 -47.37 -42.26 9.81
CA ALA A 483 -47.82 -43.53 10.39
C ALA A 483 -47.32 -43.81 11.81
N ARG A 484 -46.32 -43.07 12.31
CA ARG A 484 -45.76 -43.26 13.67
C ARG A 484 -45.54 -41.91 14.33
N MET A 485 -46.58 -41.43 15.02
CA MET A 485 -46.62 -40.09 15.63
C MET A 485 -45.55 -39.86 16.73
N PHE A 486 -44.88 -40.91 17.21
CA PHE A 486 -43.89 -40.87 18.31
C PHE A 486 -42.46 -41.30 17.91
N ASP A 487 -42.22 -41.66 16.64
CA ASP A 487 -40.94 -42.23 16.20
C ASP A 487 -40.21 -41.21 15.30
N HIS A 488 -39.39 -40.35 15.92
CA HIS A 488 -38.61 -39.34 15.20
C HIS A 488 -37.26 -39.90 14.77
N ASN A 489 -37.05 -40.09 13.47
CA ASN A 489 -35.72 -40.42 12.96
C ASN A 489 -34.92 -39.12 12.77
N ILE A 490 -33.88 -38.93 13.59
CA ILE A 490 -32.97 -37.80 13.53
C ILE A 490 -31.66 -38.27 12.91
N GLN A 491 -31.39 -37.83 11.69
CA GLN A 491 -30.12 -38.09 11.03
C GLN A 491 -29.23 -36.85 11.17
N ILE A 492 -28.05 -37.04 11.78
CA ILE A 492 -27.02 -36.01 11.87
C ILE A 492 -25.94 -36.36 10.84
N SER A 493 -25.69 -35.45 9.91
CA SER A 493 -24.63 -35.57 8.90
C SER A 493 -23.70 -34.38 8.99
N ASP A 494 -22.40 -34.62 8.92
CA ASP A 494 -21.41 -33.55 8.76
C ASP A 494 -21.45 -33.08 7.29
N GLN A 495 -21.49 -31.76 7.07
CA GLN A 495 -21.52 -31.14 5.73
C GLN A 495 -20.53 -29.97 5.67
N GLY A 496 -20.01 -29.69 4.48
CA GLY A 496 -19.14 -28.55 4.21
C GLY A 496 -19.89 -27.33 3.68
N ALA A 497 -19.52 -26.13 4.14
CA ALA A 497 -19.94 -24.88 3.53
C ALA A 497 -18.82 -23.84 3.58
N PRO A 498 -18.76 -22.91 2.60
CA PRO A 498 -17.85 -21.77 2.69
C PRO A 498 -18.19 -20.91 3.91
N LEU A 499 -17.18 -20.44 4.64
CA LEU A 499 -17.39 -19.57 5.81
C LEU A 499 -18.07 -18.25 5.41
N LEU A 500 -17.81 -17.79 4.19
CA LEU A 500 -18.46 -16.63 3.59
C LEU A 500 -18.63 -16.89 2.09
N ARG A 501 -19.88 -16.94 1.60
CA ARG A 501 -20.16 -17.13 0.18
C ARG A 501 -19.84 -15.87 -0.63
N ALA A 502 -19.54 -16.02 -1.91
CA ALA A 502 -19.26 -14.91 -2.81
C ALA A 502 -20.41 -13.88 -2.84
N GLU A 503 -21.68 -14.30 -2.79
CA GLU A 503 -22.81 -13.35 -2.74
C GLU A 503 -22.82 -12.55 -1.43
N GLN A 504 -22.41 -13.16 -0.31
CA GLN A 504 -22.32 -12.50 0.99
C GLN A 504 -21.15 -11.51 1.04
N VAL A 505 -20.05 -11.79 0.32
CA VAL A 505 -18.93 -10.84 0.18
C VAL A 505 -19.39 -9.56 -0.53
N ARG A 506 -20.25 -9.66 -1.55
CA ARG A 506 -20.81 -8.49 -2.25
C ARG A 506 -21.74 -7.66 -1.38
N LEU A 507 -22.40 -8.30 -0.41
CA LEU A 507 -23.28 -7.66 0.57
C LEU A 507 -22.54 -7.22 1.84
N LEU A 508 -21.20 -7.18 1.83
CA LEU A 508 -20.41 -6.70 2.95
C LEU A 508 -20.72 -5.21 3.19
N ASP A 509 -21.16 -4.91 4.41
CA ASP A 509 -21.41 -3.54 4.88
C ASP A 509 -20.17 -2.65 4.72
N ASP A 510 -20.35 -1.40 4.29
CA ASP A 510 -19.27 -0.44 4.03
C ASP A 510 -18.45 -0.12 5.29
N ASP A 511 -18.98 -0.32 6.49
CA ASP A 511 -18.21 -0.16 7.73
C ASP A 511 -17.18 -1.28 7.97
N TYR A 512 -17.26 -2.36 7.19
CA TYR A 512 -16.44 -3.55 7.36
C TYR A 512 -15.53 -3.84 6.17
N GLU A 513 -14.47 -4.56 6.44
CA GLU A 513 -13.50 -5.08 5.48
C GLU A 513 -13.12 -6.51 5.85
N ILE A 514 -12.68 -7.25 4.85
CA ILE A 514 -12.14 -8.60 5.02
C ILE A 514 -10.63 -8.51 4.86
N VAL A 515 -9.90 -9.09 5.81
CA VAL A 515 -8.44 -9.13 5.77
C VAL A 515 -7.97 -10.57 5.77
N LEU A 516 -7.15 -10.91 4.79
CA LEU A 516 -6.44 -12.18 4.70
C LEU A 516 -4.98 -11.93 5.07
N ILE A 517 -4.45 -12.76 5.98
CA ILE A 517 -3.07 -12.67 6.42
C ILE A 517 -2.44 -14.05 6.24
N LYS A 518 -1.28 -14.10 5.58
CA LYS A 518 -0.58 -15.35 5.29
C LYS A 518 -0.32 -16.14 6.58
N GLY A 519 -0.79 -17.39 6.59
CA GLY A 519 -0.64 -18.31 7.73
C GLY A 519 -1.53 -18.01 8.93
N GLN A 520 -2.53 -17.12 8.80
CA GLN A 520 -3.47 -16.78 9.87
C GLN A 520 -4.92 -16.97 9.40
N PRO A 521 -5.88 -17.23 10.31
CA PRO A 521 -7.30 -17.22 9.96
C PRO A 521 -7.76 -15.84 9.44
N PRO A 522 -8.77 -15.77 8.56
CA PRO A 522 -9.29 -14.52 8.02
C PRO A 522 -9.90 -13.64 9.10
N LEU A 523 -9.88 -12.33 8.86
CA LEU A 523 -10.39 -11.30 9.76
C LEU A 523 -11.54 -10.55 9.10
N LYS A 524 -12.63 -10.33 9.83
CA LYS A 524 -13.66 -9.33 9.50
C LYS A 524 -13.48 -8.17 10.46
N LEU A 525 -12.99 -7.04 9.98
CA LEU A 525 -12.65 -5.88 10.80
C LEU A 525 -13.49 -4.67 10.40
N ARG A 526 -13.60 -3.72 11.32
CA ARG A 526 -14.18 -2.41 10.99
C ARG A 526 -13.11 -1.55 10.33
N LYS A 527 -13.51 -0.86 9.26
CA LYS A 527 -12.70 0.17 8.65
C LYS A 527 -12.41 1.26 9.68
N VAL A 528 -11.16 1.69 9.75
CA VAL A 528 -10.83 2.91 10.47
C VAL A 528 -11.13 4.10 9.55
N ARG A 529 -11.46 5.27 10.11
CA ARG A 529 -11.60 6.52 9.35
C ARG A 529 -10.92 7.62 10.16
N TYR A 530 -9.86 8.23 9.62
CA TYR A 530 -8.96 9.10 10.39
C TYR A 530 -9.71 10.23 11.13
N TYR A 531 -10.70 10.84 10.49
CA TYR A 531 -11.46 11.98 11.04
C TYR A 531 -12.44 11.59 12.15
N SER A 532 -12.75 10.30 12.31
CA SER A 532 -13.67 9.81 13.34
C SER A 532 -12.94 9.09 14.49
N ASP A 533 -11.75 8.56 14.21
CA ASP A 533 -10.95 7.81 15.16
C ASP A 533 -10.31 8.72 16.20
N LEU A 534 -10.45 8.36 17.48
CA LEU A 534 -10.03 9.21 18.60
C LEU A 534 -8.53 9.59 18.59
N ILE A 535 -7.65 8.72 18.07
CA ILE A 535 -6.21 8.98 18.03
C ILE A 535 -5.84 9.65 16.71
N LEU A 536 -6.25 9.07 15.59
CA LEU A 536 -5.88 9.59 14.26
C LEU A 536 -6.43 10.99 14.01
N LYS A 537 -7.64 11.28 14.52
CA LYS A 537 -8.25 12.61 14.44
C LYS A 537 -7.36 13.65 15.13
N ARG A 538 -6.86 13.36 16.33
CA ARG A 538 -5.96 14.27 17.06
C ARG A 538 -4.66 14.51 16.31
N ILE A 539 -4.04 13.47 15.75
CA ILE A 539 -2.81 13.61 14.96
C ILE A 539 -3.06 14.48 13.73
N PHE A 540 -4.20 14.27 13.07
CA PHE A 540 -4.59 15.05 11.91
C PHE A 540 -4.86 16.52 12.25
N GLU A 541 -5.57 16.79 13.34
CA GLU A 541 -5.94 18.14 13.80
C GLU A 541 -4.77 18.93 14.41
N SER A 542 -3.75 18.25 14.95
CA SER A 542 -2.54 18.90 15.48
C SER A 542 -1.61 19.48 14.40
N GLN A 543 -1.97 19.33 13.13
CA GLN A 543 -1.21 19.89 12.02
C GLN A 543 -1.42 21.40 11.94
N HIS A 544 -0.35 22.17 12.03
CA HIS A 544 -0.38 23.64 11.96
C HIS A 544 0.68 24.16 10.97
N GLY A 545 0.54 25.43 10.56
CA GLY A 545 1.45 26.10 9.62
C GLY A 545 1.11 25.91 8.14
N SER A 546 1.90 26.56 7.28
CA SER A 546 1.77 26.46 5.83
C SER A 546 2.17 25.06 5.33
N LEU A 547 1.68 24.71 4.13
CA LEU A 547 2.15 23.52 3.43
C LEU A 547 3.65 23.64 3.13
N PRO A 548 4.42 22.54 3.21
CA PRO A 548 5.83 22.52 2.84
C PRO A 548 5.99 22.49 1.29
N GLU A 549 5.35 23.44 0.61
CA GLU A 549 5.46 23.61 -0.84
C GLU A 549 6.90 24.01 -1.22
N PRO A 550 7.48 23.43 -2.27
CA PRO A 550 8.73 23.92 -2.86
C PRO A 550 8.53 25.30 -3.50
N ALA A 551 9.65 26.00 -3.69
CA ALA A 551 9.66 27.19 -4.53
C ALA A 551 9.31 26.83 -5.98
N SER A 552 8.70 27.77 -6.71
CA SER A 552 8.44 27.61 -8.14
C SER A 552 9.75 27.50 -8.93
N LEU A 553 9.84 26.51 -9.82
CA LEU A 553 10.99 26.36 -10.71
C LEU A 553 11.08 27.53 -11.70
N MET A 554 12.30 28.05 -11.84
CA MET A 554 12.65 29.01 -12.87
C MET A 554 12.96 28.28 -14.17
N LEU A 555 12.33 28.67 -15.26
CA LEU A 555 12.60 28.15 -16.60
C LEU A 555 13.56 29.07 -17.37
N PRO A 556 14.36 28.50 -18.29
CA PRO A 556 15.14 29.30 -19.25
C PRO A 556 14.21 30.20 -20.08
N GLY A 557 14.22 31.51 -19.80
CA GLY A 557 13.33 32.50 -20.42
C GLY A 557 12.55 33.37 -19.44
N ASP A 558 12.37 32.94 -18.19
CA ASP A 558 11.68 33.75 -17.17
C ASP A 558 12.49 35.00 -16.77
N THR A 559 13.82 34.97 -16.93
CA THR A 559 14.71 36.10 -16.65
C THR A 559 14.35 37.36 -17.43
N ASN A 560 13.84 37.20 -18.67
CA ASN A 560 13.48 38.34 -19.53
C ASN A 560 12.16 39.03 -19.11
N LEU A 561 11.33 38.38 -18.29
CA LEU A 561 10.04 38.93 -17.83
C LEU A 561 10.17 39.73 -16.52
N VAL A 562 11.20 39.46 -15.71
CA VAL A 562 11.46 40.18 -14.47
C VAL A 562 12.10 41.54 -14.75
N GLU A 563 13.03 41.62 -15.70
CA GLU A 563 13.63 42.90 -16.12
C GLU A 563 12.61 43.82 -16.82
N GLY A 564 11.66 43.28 -17.60
CA GLY A 564 10.61 44.07 -18.26
C GLY A 564 9.55 44.67 -17.33
N LYS A 565 9.48 44.26 -16.07
CA LYS A 565 8.55 44.81 -15.07
C LYS A 565 9.14 45.93 -14.21
N LEU A 566 10.47 46.11 -14.21
CA LEU A 566 11.10 47.25 -13.53
C LEU A 566 11.09 48.54 -14.37
N ASP A 567 10.87 48.45 -15.69
CA ASP A 567 10.86 49.60 -16.61
C ASP A 567 9.47 50.21 -16.91
N GLN A 568 8.39 49.75 -16.26
CA GLN A 568 7.03 50.31 -16.44
C GLN A 568 6.42 50.90 -15.16
N GLY A 569 7.27 51.43 -14.28
CA GLY A 569 6.90 51.84 -12.93
C GLY A 569 7.04 53.32 -12.58
N THR A 570 6.97 54.25 -13.52
CA THR A 570 6.79 55.69 -13.19
C THR A 570 6.05 56.44 -14.30
N ALA A 571 4.72 56.47 -14.23
CA ALA A 571 3.91 57.52 -14.82
C ALA A 571 2.82 57.90 -13.80
N ASP A 572 3.13 58.94 -13.03
CA ASP A 572 2.23 59.56 -12.06
C ASP A 572 0.94 60.02 -12.74
N THR A 573 -0.20 59.66 -12.13
CA THR A 573 -1.52 60.15 -12.52
C THR A 573 -1.88 61.32 -11.62
N THR A 574 -1.56 62.55 -12.04
CA THR A 574 -2.17 63.77 -11.46
C THR A 574 -3.26 64.29 -12.38
N SER A 575 -4.51 64.17 -11.92
CA SER A 575 -5.67 64.75 -12.58
C SER A 575 -5.73 66.27 -12.36
N GLN A 576 -5.73 67.06 -13.42
CA GLN A 576 -6.29 68.41 -13.42
C GLN A 576 -7.19 68.67 -14.64
N LYS A 577 -8.22 69.47 -14.38
CA LYS A 577 -9.30 69.95 -15.26
C LYS A 577 -8.79 70.74 -16.49
N PRO A 578 -9.62 70.91 -17.54
CA PRO A 578 -9.17 71.49 -18.80
C PRO A 578 -9.13 73.02 -18.77
N VAL A 579 -8.06 73.61 -19.32
CA VAL A 579 -7.99 75.02 -19.72
C VAL A 579 -7.37 75.14 -21.11
N GLN A 580 -7.78 76.20 -21.80
CA GLN A 580 -7.62 76.55 -23.20
C GLN A 580 -6.18 76.86 -23.65
N ILE A 581 -6.01 76.71 -24.97
CA ILE A 581 -5.07 77.25 -25.96
C ILE A 581 -4.25 78.49 -25.51
N GLU A 582 -2.92 78.45 -25.63
CA GLU A 582 -2.10 79.41 -26.43
C GLU A 582 -0.59 79.07 -26.48
N GLU A 583 -0.06 79.23 -27.70
CA GLU A 583 1.28 79.53 -28.24
C GLU A 583 2.62 79.40 -27.47
N ASN A 584 3.63 78.95 -28.27
CA ASN A 584 5.04 79.40 -28.33
C ASN A 584 5.98 79.05 -27.15
N ASP A 585 7.29 78.84 -27.28
CA ASP A 585 8.29 78.68 -28.36
C ASP A 585 9.63 78.39 -27.66
N HIS A 586 10.59 77.74 -28.35
CA HIS A 586 12.04 77.61 -28.02
C HIS A 586 12.46 76.99 -26.65
N GLY A 587 13.55 76.26 -26.47
CA GLY A 587 14.75 75.95 -27.26
C GLY A 587 15.86 75.49 -26.29
N GLU A 588 16.78 74.67 -26.79
CA GLU A 588 18.15 74.36 -26.27
C GLU A 588 18.27 73.57 -24.94
N VAL A 589 18.79 72.32 -24.96
CA VAL A 589 20.18 71.85 -25.17
C VAL A 589 21.13 72.34 -24.07
N VAL A 590 21.76 71.37 -23.38
CA VAL A 590 23.21 71.25 -23.10
C VAL A 590 23.41 70.24 -21.95
N SER A 591 24.00 69.09 -22.28
CA SER A 591 24.79 68.23 -21.35
C SER A 591 26.16 68.91 -21.10
N PRO A 592 26.92 68.62 -20.02
CA PRO A 592 27.80 67.43 -20.07
C PRO A 592 28.31 66.83 -18.73
N GLN A 593 28.61 65.53 -18.82
CA GLN A 593 29.85 64.83 -18.39
C GLN A 593 30.32 64.73 -16.91
N ASN A 594 30.57 63.45 -16.57
CA ASN A 594 31.73 62.84 -15.88
C ASN A 594 32.12 63.28 -14.46
N ARG A 595 32.16 62.31 -13.53
CA ARG A 595 33.41 61.65 -13.10
C ARG A 595 33.20 60.49 -12.11
N THR A 596 34.04 59.49 -12.38
CA THR A 596 34.50 58.26 -11.74
C THR A 596 34.95 58.22 -10.25
N VAL A 597 34.76 57.02 -9.66
CA VAL A 597 35.67 56.18 -8.81
C VAL A 597 35.72 56.41 -7.28
N ALA A 598 35.46 55.35 -6.50
CA ALA A 598 36.44 54.70 -5.58
C ALA A 598 35.83 53.57 -4.72
N ASP A 599 36.65 52.53 -4.52
CA ASP A 599 36.47 51.27 -3.75
C ASP A 599 36.36 51.42 -2.22
N GLY A 600 35.88 50.36 -1.55
CA GLY A 600 36.10 50.13 -0.11
C GLY A 600 35.46 48.84 0.44
N VAL A 601 36.28 47.90 0.90
CA VAL A 601 35.96 46.53 1.35
C VAL A 601 35.92 46.42 2.90
N MET A 602 34.83 45.80 3.43
CA MET A 602 34.65 44.92 4.63
C MET A 602 35.11 45.41 6.05
N PRO A 603 34.49 44.98 7.19
CA PRO A 603 34.25 43.56 7.54
C PRO A 603 33.04 43.17 8.43
N ILE A 604 32.93 41.85 8.54
CA ILE A 604 32.02 40.97 9.30
C ILE A 604 32.25 41.08 10.82
N GLU A 605 31.17 41.03 11.63
CA GLU A 605 31.25 40.81 13.07
C GLU A 605 30.32 39.65 13.51
N VAL A 606 30.91 38.67 14.21
CA VAL A 606 30.27 37.50 14.84
C VAL A 606 30.08 37.80 16.33
N ARG A 607 28.93 37.44 16.91
CA ARG A 607 28.76 37.35 18.38
C ARG A 607 27.98 36.10 18.83
N PRO A 608 28.23 35.60 20.06
CA PRO A 608 28.05 34.20 20.44
C PRO A 608 26.82 33.91 21.31
N ARG A 609 26.58 32.61 21.54
CA ARG A 609 25.58 32.00 22.44
C ARG A 609 25.84 32.29 23.92
N SER A 610 24.76 32.42 24.70
CA SER A 610 24.73 32.15 26.15
C SER A 610 23.36 31.61 26.60
N ASN A 611 23.40 30.91 27.73
CA ASN A 611 22.45 29.91 28.24
C ASN A 611 21.16 30.44 28.90
N GLU A 612 20.20 29.51 28.98
CA GLU A 612 19.20 29.22 30.03
C GLU A 612 19.00 30.22 31.18
N VAL A 613 17.75 30.64 31.40
CA VAL A 613 17.09 30.73 32.73
C VAL A 613 15.57 30.52 32.55
N ASP A 614 15.01 29.66 33.41
CA ASP A 614 13.59 29.42 33.64
C ASP A 614 12.83 30.68 34.07
N ASP A 615 11.57 30.84 33.63
CA ASP A 615 10.58 31.57 34.43
C ASP A 615 9.16 31.11 34.08
N GLU A 616 8.57 30.36 35.00
CA GLU A 616 7.13 30.12 35.09
C GLU A 616 6.45 31.40 35.57
N ARG A 617 5.49 31.96 34.83
CA ARG A 617 4.35 32.70 35.42
C ARG A 617 3.07 32.54 34.64
N GLU A 618 2.05 32.17 35.40
CA GLU A 618 0.62 32.25 35.11
C GLU A 618 0.22 33.61 34.53
N TYR A 619 -0.72 33.59 33.57
CA TYR A 619 -1.61 34.72 33.34
C TYR A 619 -3.06 34.26 33.23
N GLN A 620 -3.85 34.75 34.17
CA GLN A 620 -5.30 34.75 34.16
C GLN A 620 -5.83 35.59 33.00
N GLY A 621 -7.01 35.21 32.50
CA GLY A 621 -7.62 35.81 31.33
C GLY A 621 -8.20 37.21 31.52
N ALA A 622 -8.54 37.82 30.40
CA ALA A 622 -9.61 38.80 30.28
C ALA A 622 -10.05 38.90 28.81
N ASP A 623 -11.36 38.71 28.60
CA ASP A 623 -12.08 39.10 27.39
C ASP A 623 -12.02 40.62 27.19
N ALA A 624 -11.86 41.07 25.95
CA ALA A 624 -12.46 42.30 25.43
C ALA A 624 -12.46 42.30 23.90
N ALA A 625 -13.65 42.42 23.33
CA ALA A 625 -13.92 42.55 21.91
C ALA A 625 -13.57 43.94 21.37
N THR A 626 -13.06 44.03 20.13
CA THR A 626 -13.41 45.13 19.21
C THR A 626 -13.21 44.77 17.73
N SER A 627 -14.32 44.89 17.01
CA SER A 627 -14.63 45.01 15.57
C SER A 627 -13.54 45.44 14.56
N GLU A 628 -13.48 44.61 13.50
CA GLU A 628 -13.43 44.89 12.04
C GLU A 628 -12.43 45.86 11.41
N LYS A 629 -11.65 45.29 10.46
CA LYS A 629 -11.51 45.79 9.09
C LYS A 629 -11.46 44.60 8.11
N LEU A 630 -12.47 44.49 7.25
CA LEU A 630 -12.58 43.52 6.14
C LEU A 630 -12.61 44.30 4.81
N PRO A 631 -11.73 43.95 3.86
CA PRO A 631 -12.17 43.79 2.46
C PRO A 631 -11.56 42.50 1.87
N GLU A 632 -12.28 41.58 1.23
CA GLU A 632 -12.57 41.61 -0.22
C GLU A 632 -13.57 40.48 -0.65
N ILE A 633 -14.42 39.94 0.23
CA ILE A 633 -15.24 38.74 -0.08
C ILE A 633 -16.74 39.05 -0.30
N ALA A 634 -17.18 40.29 -0.09
CA ALA A 634 -18.60 40.66 -0.10
C ALA A 634 -19.36 40.40 -1.42
N PRO A 635 -18.79 40.64 -2.63
CA PRO A 635 -19.56 40.47 -3.88
C PRO A 635 -19.83 39.00 -4.23
N ALA A 636 -18.87 38.11 -3.99
CA ALA A 636 -18.97 36.69 -4.33
C ALA A 636 -19.99 35.96 -3.44
N LEU A 637 -20.05 36.30 -2.15
CA LEU A 637 -21.04 35.76 -1.22
C LEU A 637 -22.47 36.22 -1.55
N LEU A 638 -22.63 37.45 -2.03
CA LEU A 638 -23.93 37.96 -2.50
C LEU A 638 -24.40 37.23 -3.76
N ALA A 639 -23.51 37.05 -4.74
CA ALA A 639 -23.82 36.30 -5.97
C ALA A 639 -24.15 34.82 -5.68
N GLN A 640 -23.43 34.19 -4.73
CA GLN A 640 -23.69 32.81 -4.34
C GLN A 640 -25.04 32.65 -3.63
N ARG A 641 -25.48 33.67 -2.88
CA ARG A 641 -26.77 33.68 -2.19
C ARG A 641 -27.94 33.89 -3.17
N GLU A 642 -27.80 34.79 -4.14
CA GLU A 642 -28.79 34.97 -5.21
C GLU A 642 -28.98 33.70 -6.06
N LEU A 643 -27.88 33.01 -6.38
CA LEU A 643 -27.95 31.75 -7.13
C LEU A 643 -28.71 30.66 -6.34
N LEU A 644 -28.49 30.60 -5.02
CA LEU A 644 -29.15 29.64 -4.14
C LEU A 644 -30.66 29.92 -4.05
N ASP A 645 -31.05 31.20 -3.93
CA ASP A 645 -32.46 31.60 -3.90
C ASP A 645 -33.16 31.34 -5.25
N GLN A 646 -32.46 31.52 -6.38
CA GLN A 646 -32.99 31.15 -7.70
C GLN A 646 -33.22 29.63 -7.81
N ILE A 647 -32.27 28.81 -7.36
CA ILE A 647 -32.41 27.34 -7.36
C ILE A 647 -33.58 26.89 -6.49
N ILE A 648 -33.74 27.47 -5.31
CA ILE A 648 -34.88 27.18 -4.42
C ILE A 648 -36.20 27.57 -5.10
N SER A 649 -36.26 28.73 -5.75
CA SER A 649 -37.47 29.18 -6.45
C SER A 649 -37.87 28.25 -7.62
N LEU A 650 -36.89 27.71 -8.34
CA LEU A 650 -37.10 26.75 -9.44
C LEU A 650 -37.60 25.40 -8.92
N GLN A 651 -37.06 24.92 -7.80
CA GLN A 651 -37.51 23.68 -7.16
C GLN A 651 -38.95 23.79 -6.63
N LEU A 652 -39.34 24.96 -6.12
CA LEU A 652 -40.71 25.21 -5.67
C LEU A 652 -41.70 25.27 -6.84
N ARG A 653 -41.34 25.88 -7.98
CA ARG A 653 -42.18 25.86 -9.20
C ARG A 653 -42.31 24.46 -9.81
N GLY A 654 -41.25 23.64 -9.73
CA GLY A 654 -41.28 22.25 -10.20
C GLY A 654 -42.23 21.35 -9.41
N ARG A 655 -42.42 21.62 -8.11
CA ARG A 655 -43.35 20.85 -7.25
C ARG A 655 -44.82 21.22 -7.43
N THR A 656 -45.13 22.42 -7.91
CA THR A 656 -46.52 22.82 -8.21
C THR A 656 -47.02 22.32 -9.56
N ALA A 657 -46.13 21.86 -10.45
CA ALA A 657 -46.50 21.38 -11.79
C ALA A 657 -46.73 19.85 -11.88
N SER A 658 -46.46 19.09 -10.81
CA SER A 658 -46.67 17.63 -10.76
C SER A 658 -47.87 17.22 -9.88
N GLY A 659 -48.78 18.17 -9.62
CA GLY A 659 -49.94 18.01 -8.74
C GLY A 659 -51.23 18.44 -9.42
N THR A 660 -51.51 17.88 -10.60
CA THR A 660 -52.86 17.76 -11.21
C THR A 660 -52.86 16.53 -12.11
#